data_AF-A0A354WAN2-F1
#
_entry.id   AF-A0A354WAN2-F1
#
_cell.length_a   1.000
_cell.length_b   1.000
_cell.length_c   1.000
_cell.angle_alpha   90.00
_cell.angle_beta   90.00
_cell.angle_gamma   90.00
#
_symmetry.space_group_name_H-M   'P 1'
#
loop_
_entity.id
_entity.type
_entity.pdbx_description
1 polymer ?
#
loop_
_entity_poly.entity_id
_entity_poly.type
_entity_poly.pdbx_seq_one_letter_code
_entity_poly.pdbx_strand_id
1 'polypeptide(L)'
;MINAKQDSGENSTWLGDSNNTNSQLNYQIITALLLSNPLVEDCYLLAREGELIAYIVYSQNRYPEQLSSFLQSKLSDNLLPNIYVGISCLPLTATGHVDEIALKNIEITDSSLAQYTENKLKYEPEIEQVAVVVTSKTEKSSPLHLSELLPLKKRETVTEKNQQFEEKIHQLSQSSSSQLAISHGKALIESELQAKTLAEALLKSAQDYQNQGIVYIKYNGNQVFQTYFQLWDEAQRINTGLKKLGLQIQDKVIFQLSENCDIIPAFWGCILGGFIPVIISVPPTYKDFNNEINKICQVWELLEKPLIITNEARQQEVKTLEKWLSNQTLNVGYTFPPVETLHATSLQGGLSLKISCIEQLKTHAPAQTYHINQPDDLAFFNLTSGSTGISKCVALTHKNLLSRARGTNLLCEYNNEDIVLNWLPFDHIGSISDWHIRCVDLGCQMIYVQTEYILGRPLNWLDLINQYRITHSWAPNFAYNLINEALEKEPSQTWNLDSIKFFLAAGESVSNQAVGEFIEKLHRHYNLKKTAVRPAFGMAEMGSGITYYQPTDEQPLLFHTIDKSSLNQSLKRVHSEHPNATTFTDLGLPISGISIRIVNQENHLLPEKTIGHLQVKGESVSPGYYKNPKANQEAFLEDGWFKTGDLGFISHGHLIITGRSKETIIINGVNYYSHEIETVVETIEGVEASYTAACAVKELGNNQDQLGIFFSTETFDKNDLADLLKKIRQKVINSFGVNPKYLIPLNKSEIPKTSIGKIQRSQLIKRFETGEFKPVIQEVDIILENANTIPDWFYRKVWKAKYPVN
;
A
#
# COMPACT_ATOMS: atom_id res chain seq x y z
N MET A 1 81.10 55.53 -15.24
CA MET A 1 82.19 54.53 -15.32
C MET A 1 81.54 53.18 -15.59
N ILE A 2 81.77 52.39 -16.63
CA ILE A 2 82.77 52.32 -17.72
C ILE A 2 82.10 51.45 -18.83
N ASN A 3 82.16 51.89 -20.09
CA ASN A 3 82.36 51.19 -21.39
C ASN A 3 81.83 49.75 -21.66
N ALA A 4 81.51 49.31 -22.89
CA ALA A 4 81.38 49.86 -24.25
C ALA A 4 81.00 48.72 -25.24
N LYS A 5 80.30 49.08 -26.36
CA LYS A 5 80.37 48.64 -27.80
C LYS A 5 80.47 47.12 -28.16
N GLN A 6 79.86 46.59 -29.25
CA GLN A 6 79.79 47.11 -30.64
C GLN A 6 78.81 46.32 -31.58
N ASP A 7 78.18 47.06 -32.50
CA ASP A 7 77.58 46.85 -33.84
C ASP A 7 77.21 45.49 -34.49
N SER A 8 75.99 45.41 -35.06
CA SER A 8 75.60 45.47 -36.50
C SER A 8 74.18 44.87 -36.63
N GLY A 9 73.13 45.38 -37.29
CA GLY A 9 72.95 46.30 -38.40
C GLY A 9 71.80 45.73 -39.27
N GLU A 10 70.79 46.57 -39.55
CA GLU A 10 69.79 46.51 -40.65
C GLU A 10 68.32 46.12 -40.37
N ASN A 11 67.47 47.14 -40.58
CA ASN A 11 66.04 47.11 -40.82
C ASN A 11 65.69 46.35 -42.10
N SER A 12 64.57 45.63 -42.13
CA SER A 12 63.71 45.62 -43.32
C SER A 12 62.24 45.36 -42.97
N THR A 13 61.42 46.33 -43.37
CA THR A 13 59.98 46.27 -43.63
C THR A 13 59.66 45.29 -44.78
N TRP A 14 58.55 44.57 -44.70
CA TRP A 14 57.83 43.97 -45.85
C TRP A 14 56.32 44.21 -45.64
N LEU A 15 55.62 45.04 -46.44
CA LEU A 15 55.14 44.84 -47.84
C LEU A 15 54.15 43.65 -47.90
N GLY A 16 52.86 43.78 -48.22
CA GLY A 16 52.28 44.50 -49.36
C GLY A 16 51.88 43.50 -50.47
N ASP A 17 50.61 43.11 -50.51
CA ASP A 17 49.82 42.61 -51.67
C ASP A 17 50.44 41.60 -52.67
N SER A 18 50.85 40.41 -52.21
CA SER A 18 51.11 39.27 -53.12
C SER A 18 50.71 37.87 -52.59
N ASN A 19 50.13 37.74 -51.39
CA ASN A 19 49.80 36.44 -50.79
C ASN A 19 48.36 35.92 -50.98
N ASN A 20 47.43 36.73 -51.50
CA ASN A 20 46.00 36.38 -51.45
C ASN A 20 45.56 35.35 -52.51
N THR A 21 46.26 35.26 -53.64
CA THR A 21 45.96 34.29 -54.72
C THR A 21 46.42 32.87 -54.38
N ASN A 22 47.54 32.71 -53.68
CA ASN A 22 48.02 31.40 -53.25
C ASN A 22 47.19 30.80 -52.11
N SER A 23 46.73 31.61 -51.15
CA SER A 23 45.84 31.15 -50.07
C SER A 23 44.48 30.71 -50.60
N GLN A 24 43.91 31.47 -51.54
CA GLN A 24 42.61 31.17 -52.13
C GLN A 24 42.64 29.91 -53.01
N LEU A 25 43.73 29.68 -53.74
CA LEU A 25 43.95 28.44 -54.49
C LEU A 25 44.11 27.24 -53.56
N ASN A 26 44.82 27.41 -52.44
CA ASN A 26 44.97 26.36 -51.43
C ASN A 26 43.63 26.00 -50.78
N TYR A 27 42.76 26.97 -50.49
CA TYR A 27 41.42 26.68 -49.93
C TYR A 27 40.54 25.93 -50.92
N GLN A 28 40.60 26.26 -52.22
CA GLN A 28 39.85 25.53 -53.24
C GLN A 28 40.30 24.06 -53.34
N ILE A 29 41.61 23.79 -53.24
CA ILE A 29 42.16 22.43 -53.26
C ILE A 29 41.69 21.62 -52.04
N ILE A 30 41.78 22.21 -50.84
CA ILE A 30 41.36 21.53 -49.61
C ILE A 30 39.83 21.29 -49.61
N THR A 31 39.03 22.26 -50.01
CA THR A 31 37.57 22.12 -50.16
C THR A 31 37.21 21.02 -51.15
N ALA A 32 37.88 20.97 -52.32
CA ALA A 32 37.64 19.92 -53.31
C ALA A 32 38.02 18.53 -52.79
N LEU A 33 39.12 18.41 -52.02
CA LEU A 33 39.52 17.17 -51.39
C LEU A 33 38.52 16.73 -50.30
N LEU A 34 38.07 17.65 -49.46
CA LEU A 34 37.04 17.38 -48.46
C LEU A 34 35.73 16.89 -49.11
N LEU A 35 35.24 17.58 -50.14
CA LEU A 35 34.04 17.20 -50.88
C LEU A 35 34.19 15.88 -51.66
N SER A 36 35.41 15.43 -51.94
CA SER A 36 35.66 14.11 -52.53
C SER A 36 35.49 12.97 -51.53
N ASN A 37 35.48 13.27 -50.23
CA ASN A 37 35.25 12.28 -49.19
C ASN A 37 33.74 12.01 -49.06
N PRO A 38 33.27 10.75 -49.18
CA PRO A 38 31.85 10.42 -49.11
C PRO A 38 31.17 10.77 -47.78
N LEU A 39 31.94 11.05 -46.73
CA LEU A 39 31.43 11.51 -45.43
C LEU A 39 31.07 13.01 -45.42
N VAL A 40 31.47 13.78 -46.44
CA VAL A 40 31.25 15.23 -46.52
C VAL A 40 30.21 15.52 -47.59
N GLU A 41 29.09 16.11 -47.18
CA GLU A 41 28.03 16.56 -48.08
C GLU A 41 28.28 17.98 -48.62
N ASP A 42 28.81 18.85 -47.77
CA ASP A 42 29.14 20.24 -48.11
C ASP A 42 30.26 20.73 -47.17
N CYS A 43 31.10 21.68 -47.60
CA CYS A 43 32.12 22.24 -46.71
C CYS A 43 32.57 23.64 -47.12
N TYR A 44 33.12 24.37 -46.15
CA TYR A 44 33.67 25.70 -46.38
C TYR A 44 34.86 25.97 -45.48
N LEU A 45 35.90 26.61 -46.02
CA LEU A 45 37.12 26.96 -45.29
C LEU A 45 37.16 28.45 -45.01
N LEU A 46 37.50 28.79 -43.77
CA LEU A 46 37.59 30.18 -43.33
C LEU A 46 38.73 30.34 -42.33
N ALA A 47 39.57 31.36 -42.54
CA ALA A 47 40.59 31.72 -41.58
C ALA A 47 40.00 32.62 -40.47
N ARG A 48 40.28 32.29 -39.21
CA ARG A 48 39.88 33.06 -38.04
C ARG A 48 41.07 33.13 -37.08
N GLU A 49 41.44 34.34 -36.66
CA GLU A 49 42.47 34.58 -35.63
C GLU A 49 43.83 33.89 -35.89
N GLY A 50 44.18 33.67 -37.15
CA GLY A 50 45.45 33.03 -37.56
C GLY A 50 45.35 31.51 -37.79
N GLU A 51 44.19 30.91 -37.56
CA GLU A 51 43.92 29.48 -37.76
C GLU A 51 42.95 29.23 -38.92
N LEU A 52 43.18 28.16 -39.69
CA LEU A 52 42.31 27.71 -40.77
C LEU A 52 41.24 26.76 -40.24
N ILE A 53 39.97 27.13 -40.38
CA ILE A 53 38.82 26.34 -39.90
C ILE A 53 38.09 25.73 -41.09
N ALA A 54 37.86 24.42 -41.04
CA ALA A 54 37.00 23.68 -41.97
C ALA A 54 35.61 23.48 -41.35
N TYR A 55 34.60 24.17 -41.90
CA TYR A 55 33.20 23.94 -41.58
C TYR A 55 32.65 22.83 -42.47
N ILE A 56 32.12 21.76 -41.87
CA ILE A 56 31.79 20.52 -42.57
C ILE A 56 30.34 20.13 -42.28
N VAL A 57 29.58 19.92 -43.35
CA VAL A 57 28.28 19.26 -43.34
C VAL A 57 28.52 17.78 -43.60
N TYR A 58 28.25 16.94 -42.60
CA TYR A 58 28.48 15.50 -42.68
C TYR A 58 27.29 14.79 -43.29
N SER A 59 27.54 13.83 -44.19
CA SER A 59 26.49 13.01 -44.78
C SER A 59 25.89 12.04 -43.75
N GLN A 60 26.69 11.47 -42.84
CA GLN A 60 26.28 10.65 -41.68
C GLN A 60 27.37 10.63 -40.59
N ASN A 61 27.00 10.83 -39.31
CA ASN A 61 27.85 10.83 -38.10
C ASN A 61 29.13 11.72 -38.16
N ARG A 62 29.51 12.35 -37.04
CA ARG A 62 30.66 13.26 -37.00
C ARG A 62 31.95 12.50 -36.67
N TYR A 63 32.92 12.47 -37.60
CA TYR A 63 34.24 11.84 -37.39
C TYR A 63 35.40 12.77 -37.79
N PRO A 64 35.72 13.81 -37.00
CA PRO A 64 36.75 14.79 -37.35
C PRO A 64 38.14 14.18 -37.56
N GLU A 65 38.51 13.18 -36.74
CA GLU A 65 39.82 12.51 -36.80
C GLU A 65 40.04 11.75 -38.11
N GLN A 66 38.97 11.16 -38.67
CA GLN A 66 39.04 10.45 -39.96
C GLN A 66 39.27 11.42 -41.13
N LEU A 67 38.66 12.61 -41.07
CA LEU A 67 38.85 13.64 -42.10
C LEU A 67 40.23 14.29 -42.01
N SER A 68 40.72 14.55 -40.79
CA SER A 68 42.08 15.05 -40.58
C SER A 68 43.13 14.05 -41.09
N SER A 69 42.99 12.76 -40.73
CA SER A 69 43.86 11.68 -41.21
C SER A 69 43.79 11.53 -42.75
N PHE A 70 42.61 11.67 -43.33
CA PHE A 70 42.40 11.64 -44.78
C PHE A 70 43.15 12.77 -45.49
N LEU A 71 43.03 14.01 -44.99
CA LEU A 71 43.75 15.15 -45.56
C LEU A 71 45.27 15.06 -45.34
N GLN A 72 45.72 14.60 -44.17
CA GLN A 72 47.15 14.33 -43.89
C GLN A 72 47.77 13.34 -44.88
N SER A 73 47.00 12.36 -45.37
CA SER A 73 47.49 11.42 -46.39
C SER A 73 47.67 12.02 -47.79
N LYS A 74 47.17 13.25 -48.01
CA LYS A 74 47.09 13.91 -49.34
C LYS A 74 47.76 15.28 -49.39
N LEU A 75 47.98 15.95 -48.26
CA LEU A 75 48.51 17.30 -48.14
C LEU A 75 49.66 17.34 -47.12
N SER A 76 50.56 18.30 -47.26
CA SER A 76 51.58 18.58 -46.24
C SER A 76 50.98 19.27 -45.02
N ASP A 77 51.60 19.08 -43.85
CA ASP A 77 51.08 19.56 -42.56
C ASP A 77 50.74 21.06 -42.52
N ASN A 78 51.50 21.87 -43.27
CA ASN A 78 51.32 23.33 -43.34
C ASN A 78 50.06 23.77 -44.11
N LEU A 79 49.34 22.84 -44.76
CA LEU A 79 48.12 23.10 -45.54
C LEU A 79 46.87 22.50 -44.92
N LEU A 80 46.98 21.88 -43.74
CA LEU A 80 45.83 21.27 -43.07
C LEU A 80 45.01 22.31 -42.29
N PRO A 81 43.68 22.21 -42.29
CA PRO A 81 42.85 22.95 -41.35
C PRO A 81 43.27 22.65 -39.90
N ASN A 82 43.40 23.70 -39.11
CA ASN A 82 43.68 23.62 -37.68
C ASN A 82 42.48 23.03 -36.92
N ILE A 83 41.26 23.37 -37.37
CA ILE A 83 40.03 23.03 -36.66
C ILE A 83 38.97 22.53 -37.65
N TYR A 84 38.22 21.51 -37.26
CA TYR A 84 37.10 20.95 -38.02
C TYR A 84 35.80 21.16 -37.24
N VAL A 85 34.90 22.00 -37.76
CA VAL A 85 33.62 22.34 -37.13
C VAL A 85 32.48 21.67 -37.87
N GLY A 86 31.78 20.75 -37.21
CA GLY A 86 30.61 20.08 -37.78
C GLY A 86 29.35 20.94 -37.70
N ILE A 87 28.77 21.28 -38.84
CA ILE A 87 27.54 22.07 -38.97
C ILE A 87 26.44 21.27 -39.68
N SER A 88 25.18 21.61 -39.42
CA SER A 88 24.03 20.94 -40.06
C SER A 88 23.78 21.42 -41.49
N CYS A 89 24.18 22.65 -41.82
CA CYS A 89 24.17 23.21 -43.18
C CYS A 89 25.06 24.46 -43.24
N LEU A 90 25.62 24.78 -44.42
CA LEU A 90 26.30 26.07 -44.62
C LEU A 90 25.27 27.22 -44.59
N PRO A 91 25.46 28.23 -43.73
CA PRO A 91 24.60 29.41 -43.74
C PRO A 91 24.82 30.16 -45.05
N LEU A 92 23.74 30.60 -45.68
CA LEU A 92 23.77 31.31 -46.96
C LEU A 92 23.16 32.70 -46.78
N THR A 93 23.76 33.69 -47.42
CA THR A 93 23.20 35.03 -47.58
C THR A 93 21.93 35.00 -48.44
N ALA A 94 21.15 36.08 -48.46
CA ALA A 94 19.96 36.21 -49.29
C ALA A 94 20.21 36.03 -50.81
N THR A 95 21.48 36.10 -51.25
CA THR A 95 21.90 35.88 -52.64
C THR A 95 22.40 34.46 -52.93
N GLY A 96 22.40 33.56 -51.93
CA GLY A 96 22.81 32.16 -52.07
C GLY A 96 24.31 31.88 -51.89
N HIS A 97 25.13 32.90 -51.63
CA HIS A 97 26.55 32.73 -51.26
C HIS A 97 26.69 32.36 -49.78
N VAL A 98 27.74 31.63 -49.40
CA VAL A 98 28.03 31.31 -47.99
C VAL A 98 28.18 32.58 -47.16
N ASP A 99 27.50 32.63 -46.02
CA ASP A 99 27.57 33.74 -45.07
C ASP A 99 28.75 33.53 -44.11
N GLU A 100 29.89 34.11 -44.46
CA GLU A 100 31.09 34.06 -43.62
C GLU A 100 30.94 34.75 -42.26
N ILE A 101 30.04 35.75 -42.14
CA ILE A 101 29.79 36.43 -40.87
C ILE A 101 29.05 35.47 -39.93
N ALA A 102 28.02 34.79 -40.45
CA ALA A 102 27.31 33.76 -39.71
C ALA A 102 28.26 32.63 -39.30
N LEU A 103 29.15 32.17 -40.18
CA LEU A 103 30.17 31.16 -39.85
C LEU A 103 31.12 31.62 -38.74
N LYS A 104 31.61 32.87 -38.76
CA LYS A 104 32.48 33.41 -37.70
C LYS A 104 31.80 33.47 -36.33
N ASN A 105 30.47 33.57 -36.30
CA ASN A 105 29.71 33.60 -35.05
C ASN A 105 29.39 32.19 -34.51
N ILE A 106 29.68 31.11 -35.25
CA ILE A 106 29.54 29.75 -34.72
C ILE A 106 30.63 29.53 -33.67
N GLU A 107 30.20 29.15 -32.47
CA GLU A 107 31.11 28.78 -31.38
C GLU A 107 31.87 27.51 -31.74
N ILE A 108 33.20 27.58 -31.66
CA ILE A 108 34.08 26.46 -31.92
C ILE A 108 34.15 25.62 -30.65
N THR A 109 33.46 24.48 -30.64
CA THR A 109 33.54 23.51 -29.54
C THR A 109 34.79 22.65 -29.74
N ASP A 110 35.92 23.11 -29.20
CA ASP A 110 37.20 22.39 -29.17
C ASP A 110 37.69 22.20 -27.72
N SER A 111 38.66 21.31 -27.53
CA SER A 111 39.47 21.12 -26.32
C SER A 111 39.93 22.44 -25.67
N SER A 112 40.19 23.47 -26.48
CA SER A 112 40.49 24.83 -26.01
C SER A 112 39.34 25.52 -25.24
N LEU A 113 38.07 25.31 -25.62
CA LEU A 113 36.90 25.82 -24.90
C LEU A 113 36.66 25.08 -23.58
N ALA A 114 36.87 23.76 -23.57
CA ALA A 114 36.82 22.95 -22.35
C ALA A 114 37.90 23.41 -21.36
N GLN A 115 39.14 23.61 -21.84
CA GLN A 115 40.26 24.11 -21.05
C GLN A 115 40.02 25.53 -20.51
N TYR A 116 39.48 26.44 -21.33
CA TYR A 116 39.11 27.79 -20.90
C TYR A 116 38.03 27.77 -19.81
N THR A 117 37.02 26.93 -19.98
CA THR A 117 35.91 26.79 -19.02
C THR A 117 36.40 26.18 -17.71
N GLU A 118 37.25 25.15 -17.78
CA GLU A 118 37.88 24.53 -16.63
C GLU A 118 38.77 25.51 -15.88
N ASN A 119 39.59 26.29 -16.59
CA ASN A 119 40.41 27.34 -16.00
C ASN A 119 39.57 28.43 -15.33
N LYS A 120 38.44 28.85 -15.93
CA LYS A 120 37.55 29.85 -15.33
C LYS A 120 36.92 29.35 -14.03
N LEU A 121 36.43 28.11 -14.03
CA LEU A 121 35.77 27.49 -12.87
C LEU A 121 36.76 27.18 -11.74
N LYS A 122 38.03 26.93 -12.07
CA LYS A 122 39.10 26.66 -11.09
C LYS A 122 39.41 27.84 -10.16
N TYR A 123 39.03 29.06 -10.53
CA TYR A 123 39.22 30.27 -9.71
C TYR A 123 37.99 30.65 -8.88
N GLU A 124 36.91 29.89 -8.94
CA GLU A 124 35.75 30.10 -8.08
C GLU A 124 36.02 29.54 -6.67
N PRO A 125 35.86 30.35 -5.60
CA PRO A 125 36.30 29.98 -4.25
C PRO A 125 35.54 28.78 -3.64
N GLU A 126 34.41 28.38 -4.23
CA GLU A 126 33.59 27.25 -3.79
C GLU A 126 33.95 25.93 -4.49
N ILE A 127 34.91 25.92 -5.43
CA ILE A 127 35.27 24.76 -6.24
C ILE A 127 36.68 24.26 -5.89
N GLU A 128 36.79 23.09 -5.26
CA GLU A 128 38.07 22.50 -4.84
C GLU A 128 38.83 21.83 -6.01
N GLN A 129 38.11 21.19 -6.94
CA GLN A 129 38.63 20.60 -8.17
C GLN A 129 37.59 20.68 -9.28
N VAL A 130 38.02 20.85 -10.52
CA VAL A 130 37.14 20.88 -11.69
C VAL A 130 37.79 20.15 -12.86
N ALA A 131 36.97 19.44 -13.63
CA ALA A 131 37.31 18.86 -14.91
C ALA A 131 36.14 19.09 -15.87
N VAL A 132 36.39 19.60 -17.07
CA VAL A 132 35.32 19.82 -18.07
C VAL A 132 35.39 18.73 -19.13
N VAL A 133 34.35 17.89 -19.19
CA VAL A 133 34.25 16.79 -20.14
C VAL A 133 33.24 17.13 -21.23
N VAL A 134 33.67 17.03 -22.50
CA VAL A 134 32.79 17.22 -23.66
C VAL A 134 32.19 15.88 -24.06
N THR A 135 30.88 15.73 -23.89
CA THR A 135 30.14 14.53 -24.30
C THR A 135 29.18 14.85 -25.44
N SER A 136 29.16 14.02 -26.49
CA SER A 136 28.15 14.11 -27.54
C SER A 136 26.80 13.64 -27.01
N LYS A 137 25.83 14.56 -26.87
CA LYS A 137 24.44 14.22 -26.54
C LYS A 137 23.67 14.02 -27.84
N THR A 138 23.40 12.77 -28.20
CA THR A 138 22.43 12.47 -29.26
C THR A 138 21.04 12.49 -28.63
N GLU A 139 20.14 13.37 -29.08
CA GLU A 139 18.73 13.28 -28.72
C GLU A 139 18.18 11.97 -29.31
N LYS A 140 18.07 10.94 -28.47
CA LYS A 140 17.31 9.75 -28.84
C LYS A 140 15.83 10.12 -28.73
N SER A 141 15.12 10.05 -29.84
CA SER A 141 13.66 10.09 -29.83
C SER A 141 13.11 8.99 -28.93
N SER A 142 12.04 9.29 -28.21
CA SER A 142 11.38 8.30 -27.35
C SER A 142 10.73 7.19 -28.20
N PRO A 143 10.85 5.91 -27.82
CA PRO A 143 10.16 4.82 -28.50
C PRO A 143 8.65 5.06 -28.53
N LEU A 144 7.99 4.62 -29.60
CA LEU A 144 6.55 4.68 -29.75
C LEU A 144 5.92 3.38 -29.26
N HIS A 145 4.83 3.47 -28.53
CA HIS A 145 4.11 2.28 -28.06
C HIS A 145 3.24 1.70 -29.20
N LEU A 146 3.24 0.38 -29.37
CA LEU A 146 2.54 -0.30 -30.47
C LEU A 146 1.04 0.03 -30.55
N SER A 147 0.40 0.24 -29.40
CA SER A 147 -1.03 0.58 -29.35
C SER A 147 -1.35 1.97 -29.92
N GLU A 148 -0.38 2.88 -29.99
CA GLU A 148 -0.55 4.20 -30.61
C GLU A 148 -0.49 4.11 -32.14
N LEU A 149 0.25 3.10 -32.65
CA LEU A 149 0.47 2.91 -34.07
C LEU A 149 -0.56 1.98 -34.73
N LEU A 150 -1.11 1.02 -33.98
CA LEU A 150 -1.98 -0.02 -34.50
C LEU A 150 -3.27 -0.12 -33.66
N PRO A 151 -4.47 0.16 -34.23
CA PRO A 151 -5.72 -0.19 -33.57
C PRO A 151 -5.78 -1.72 -33.42
N LEU A 152 -5.81 -2.19 -32.17
CA LEU A 152 -5.74 -3.60 -31.80
C LEU A 152 -6.77 -4.46 -32.55
N LYS A 153 -6.35 -5.18 -33.60
CA LYS A 153 -7.04 -6.38 -34.06
C LYS A 153 -6.46 -7.59 -33.34
N LYS A 154 -7.37 -8.42 -32.81
CA LYS A 154 -7.10 -9.71 -32.15
C LYS A 154 -5.92 -10.44 -32.80
N ARG A 155 -4.83 -10.63 -32.06
CA ARG A 155 -3.85 -11.67 -32.36
C ARG A 155 -4.51 -13.00 -32.04
N GLU A 156 -4.91 -13.75 -33.06
CA GLU A 156 -5.20 -15.18 -32.93
C GLU A 156 -3.87 -15.89 -32.65
N THR A 157 -3.70 -16.37 -31.43
CA THR A 157 -2.63 -17.28 -31.08
C THR A 157 -2.92 -18.66 -31.66
N VAL A 158 -1.98 -19.16 -32.47
CA VAL A 158 -1.93 -20.54 -32.95
C VAL A 158 -1.86 -21.47 -31.74
N THR A 159 -2.96 -22.20 -31.50
CA THR A 159 -3.05 -23.30 -30.54
C THR A 159 -2.28 -24.50 -31.06
N GLU A 160 -1.14 -24.80 -30.45
CA GLU A 160 -0.54 -26.14 -30.51
C GLU A 160 -1.14 -27.03 -29.41
N LYS A 161 -1.43 -28.27 -29.81
CA LYS A 161 -2.10 -29.30 -29.04
C LYS A 161 -1.29 -29.69 -27.81
N ASN A 162 -1.93 -29.64 -26.64
CA ASN A 162 -1.62 -30.55 -25.53
C ASN A 162 -2.94 -31.11 -25.00
N GLN A 163 -3.36 -32.23 -25.59
CA GLN A 163 -4.23 -33.20 -24.94
C GLN A 163 -3.34 -34.18 -24.16
N GLN A 164 -3.84 -34.60 -23.00
CA GLN A 164 -3.27 -35.51 -22.01
C GLN A 164 -2.37 -34.84 -20.96
N PHE A 165 -3.00 -34.31 -19.90
CA PHE A 165 -2.55 -34.51 -18.52
C PHE A 165 -3.71 -34.16 -17.55
N GLU A 166 -4.83 -34.86 -17.69
CA GLU A 166 -5.86 -34.97 -16.65
C GLU A 166 -6.11 -36.45 -16.43
N GLU A 167 -5.33 -37.05 -15.53
CA GLU A 167 -5.64 -38.28 -14.79
C GLU A 167 -4.41 -38.65 -13.94
N LYS A 168 -4.32 -38.06 -12.74
CA LYS A 168 -3.74 -38.66 -11.53
C LYS A 168 -3.76 -37.67 -10.36
N ILE A 169 -4.94 -37.49 -9.78
CA ILE A 169 -5.05 -37.24 -8.34
C ILE A 169 -6.03 -38.28 -7.80
N HIS A 170 -5.56 -39.51 -7.71
CA HIS A 170 -6.16 -40.49 -6.84
C HIS A 170 -5.04 -41.30 -6.19
N GLN A 171 -5.14 -41.35 -4.86
CA GLN A 171 -4.32 -42.10 -3.92
C GLN A 171 -2.91 -41.56 -3.71
N LEU A 172 -2.69 -41.02 -2.51
CA LEU A 172 -1.60 -41.38 -1.62
C LEU A 172 -1.97 -40.95 -0.20
N SER A 173 -2.77 -41.79 0.46
CA SER A 173 -2.69 -41.95 1.89
C SER A 173 -1.47 -42.83 2.18
N GLN A 174 -0.53 -42.35 3.00
CA GLN A 174 0.06 -43.05 4.16
C GLN A 174 1.41 -42.45 4.56
N SER A 175 1.53 -42.26 5.88
CA SER A 175 2.67 -41.84 6.72
C SER A 175 2.92 -40.33 6.89
N SER A 176 3.07 -39.78 8.09
CA SER A 176 2.71 -40.22 9.45
C SER A 176 2.74 -38.99 10.37
N SER A 177 1.63 -38.28 10.45
CA SER A 177 1.15 -37.68 11.69
C SER A 177 -0.19 -38.35 11.98
N SER A 178 -0.31 -39.11 13.06
CA SER A 178 -1.59 -39.69 13.47
C SER A 178 -2.55 -38.65 14.05
N GLN A 179 -2.07 -37.44 14.29
CA GLN A 179 -2.82 -36.37 14.92
C GLN A 179 -3.59 -35.59 13.85
N LEU A 180 -4.91 -35.54 14.00
CA LEU A 180 -5.80 -34.76 13.15
C LEU A 180 -5.62 -33.26 13.46
N ALA A 181 -5.76 -32.42 12.43
CA ALA A 181 -5.66 -30.96 12.53
C ALA A 181 -6.95 -30.37 13.10
N ILE A 182 -7.21 -30.65 14.38
CA ILE A 182 -8.27 -30.07 15.18
C ILE A 182 -7.71 -29.68 16.55
N SER A 183 -8.08 -28.50 17.03
CA SER A 183 -7.63 -27.98 18.32
C SER A 183 -8.81 -27.37 19.07
N HIS A 184 -8.84 -27.61 20.38
CA HIS A 184 -9.90 -27.17 21.27
C HIS A 184 -9.31 -26.31 22.38
N GLY A 185 -9.89 -25.12 22.57
CA GLY A 185 -9.68 -24.36 23.78
C GLY A 185 -10.30 -25.09 24.97
N LYS A 186 -9.93 -24.67 26.17
CA LYS A 186 -10.53 -25.20 27.40
C LYS A 186 -12.05 -24.95 27.39
N ALA A 187 -12.82 -25.72 28.16
CA ALA A 187 -14.23 -25.40 28.35
C ALA A 187 -14.36 -24.02 29.02
N LEU A 188 -15.25 -23.18 28.49
CA LEU A 188 -15.58 -21.91 29.13
C LEU A 188 -16.56 -22.21 30.27
N ILE A 189 -16.16 -21.96 31.51
CA ILE A 189 -17.00 -22.18 32.69
C ILE A 189 -17.80 -20.90 32.94
N GLU A 190 -19.12 -20.98 32.80
CA GLU A 190 -20.02 -19.89 33.16
C GLU A 190 -20.22 -19.85 34.69
N SER A 191 -20.10 -18.67 35.28
CA SER A 191 -20.43 -18.44 36.69
C SER A 191 -21.75 -17.68 36.79
N GLU A 192 -22.61 -18.05 37.75
CA GLU A 192 -23.88 -17.37 38.00
C GLU A 192 -23.71 -15.88 38.37
N LEU A 193 -22.52 -15.50 38.88
CA LEU A 193 -22.20 -14.12 39.28
C LEU A 193 -21.71 -13.24 38.12
N GLN A 194 -21.47 -13.81 36.94
CA GLN A 194 -21.01 -13.07 35.78
C GLN A 194 -22.18 -12.40 35.04
N ALA A 195 -21.92 -11.23 34.46
CA ALA A 195 -22.89 -10.55 33.61
C ALA A 195 -23.30 -11.45 32.43
N LYS A 196 -24.58 -11.51 32.11
CA LYS A 196 -25.12 -12.26 30.96
C LYS A 196 -25.32 -11.37 29.75
N THR A 197 -25.41 -10.06 29.96
CA THR A 197 -25.56 -9.06 28.90
C THR A 197 -24.54 -7.94 29.02
N LEU A 198 -24.33 -7.20 27.94
CA LEU A 198 -23.41 -6.07 27.94
C LEU A 198 -23.87 -4.96 28.89
N ALA A 199 -25.18 -4.71 28.99
CA ALA A 199 -25.74 -3.74 29.92
C ALA A 199 -25.42 -4.09 31.39
N GLU A 200 -25.54 -5.37 31.76
CA GLU A 200 -25.15 -5.87 33.07
C GLU A 200 -23.64 -5.72 33.32
N ALA A 201 -22.80 -5.98 32.30
CA ALA A 201 -21.35 -5.81 32.43
C ALA A 201 -20.96 -4.35 32.70
N LEU A 202 -21.55 -3.39 31.97
CA LEU A 202 -21.32 -1.97 32.24
C LEU A 202 -21.85 -1.56 33.61
N LEU A 203 -23.05 -2.01 34.00
CA LEU A 203 -23.62 -1.70 35.31
C LEU A 203 -22.72 -2.19 36.44
N LYS A 204 -22.25 -3.44 36.33
CA LYS A 204 -21.31 -4.04 37.29
C LYS A 204 -20.04 -3.20 37.40
N SER A 205 -19.43 -2.82 36.28
CA SER A 205 -18.22 -2.00 36.31
C SER A 205 -18.45 -0.58 36.86
N ALA A 206 -19.61 0.02 36.57
CA ALA A 206 -19.99 1.31 37.15
C ALA A 206 -20.20 1.25 38.67
N GLN A 207 -20.62 0.10 39.21
CA GLN A 207 -20.84 -0.12 40.64
C GLN A 207 -19.55 -0.50 41.39
N ASP A 208 -18.78 -1.43 40.83
CA ASP A 208 -17.63 -2.06 41.49
C ASP A 208 -16.35 -1.21 41.36
N TYR A 209 -16.23 -0.37 40.32
CA TYR A 209 -14.99 0.36 39.99
C TYR A 209 -15.18 1.87 39.87
N GLN A 210 -15.39 2.54 41.01
CA GLN A 210 -15.70 3.97 41.07
C GLN A 210 -14.60 4.90 40.53
N ASN A 211 -13.33 4.48 40.61
CA ASN A 211 -12.17 5.29 40.21
C ASN A 211 -11.61 4.91 38.84
N GLN A 212 -12.13 3.87 38.20
CA GLN A 212 -11.68 3.44 36.88
C GLN A 212 -12.61 3.97 35.79
N GLY A 213 -12.08 4.06 34.59
CA GLY A 213 -12.87 4.41 33.42
C GLY A 213 -11.99 4.61 32.20
N ILE A 214 -12.29 5.66 31.44
CA ILE A 214 -11.73 5.91 30.12
C ILE A 214 -11.09 7.30 30.10
N VAL A 215 -9.81 7.36 29.75
CA VAL A 215 -9.14 8.61 29.37
C VAL A 215 -9.19 8.72 27.85
N TYR A 216 -9.87 9.74 27.35
CA TYR A 216 -9.92 10.09 25.94
C TYR A 216 -8.85 11.12 25.61
N ILE A 217 -7.93 10.79 24.70
CA ILE A 217 -6.87 11.67 24.20
C ILE A 217 -7.22 12.07 22.77
N LYS A 218 -7.51 13.36 22.58
CA LYS A 218 -7.88 13.94 21.28
C LYS A 218 -6.66 14.15 20.38
N TYR A 219 -6.89 14.46 19.10
CA TYR A 219 -5.82 14.68 18.11
C TYR A 219 -4.83 15.80 18.51
N ASN A 220 -5.27 16.76 19.32
CA ASN A 220 -4.44 17.86 19.82
C ASN A 220 -3.77 17.57 21.18
N GLY A 221 -3.90 16.34 21.69
CA GLY A 221 -3.38 15.93 23.00
C GLY A 221 -4.28 16.27 24.19
N ASN A 222 -5.41 16.96 24.00
CA ASN A 222 -6.35 17.25 25.09
C ASN A 222 -6.93 15.97 25.67
N GLN A 223 -7.03 15.91 26.99
CA GLN A 223 -7.46 14.72 27.72
C GLN A 223 -8.80 14.95 28.41
N VAL A 224 -9.67 13.95 28.36
CA VAL A 224 -10.94 13.92 29.10
C VAL A 224 -11.04 12.59 29.81
N PHE A 225 -11.21 12.60 31.13
CA PHE A 225 -11.45 11.39 31.91
C PHE A 225 -12.94 11.20 32.17
N GLN A 226 -13.44 9.99 31.95
CA GLN A 226 -14.81 9.58 32.21
C GLN A 226 -14.79 8.27 33.00
N THR A 227 -15.27 8.29 34.23
CA THR A 227 -15.46 7.08 35.05
C THR A 227 -16.53 6.16 34.45
N TYR A 228 -16.52 4.87 34.81
CA TYR A 228 -17.61 3.96 34.42
C TYR A 228 -18.99 4.43 34.90
N PHE A 229 -19.06 5.08 36.08
CA PHE A 229 -20.30 5.69 36.56
C PHE A 229 -20.79 6.83 35.66
N GLN A 230 -19.89 7.73 35.25
CA GLN A 230 -20.23 8.81 34.32
C GLN A 230 -20.62 8.27 32.95
N LEU A 231 -19.95 7.21 32.47
CA LEU A 231 -20.32 6.54 31.23
C LEU A 231 -21.71 5.92 31.30
N TRP A 232 -22.04 5.26 32.42
CA TRP A 232 -23.37 4.72 32.68
C TRP A 232 -24.44 5.83 32.68
N ASP A 233 -24.23 6.92 33.41
CA ASP A 233 -25.17 8.06 33.47
C ASP A 233 -25.37 8.67 32.06
N GLU A 234 -24.29 8.91 31.32
CA GLU A 234 -24.37 9.50 29.98
C GLU A 234 -25.08 8.58 28.98
N ALA A 235 -24.80 7.28 29.03
CA ALA A 235 -25.51 6.27 28.24
C ALA A 235 -27.02 6.23 28.58
N GLN A 236 -27.39 6.38 29.86
CA GLN A 236 -28.79 6.47 30.28
C GLN A 236 -29.48 7.72 29.72
N ARG A 237 -28.80 8.86 29.63
CA ARG A 237 -29.35 10.09 29.03
C ARG A 237 -29.57 9.92 27.53
N ILE A 238 -28.57 9.37 26.84
CA ILE A 238 -28.66 9.09 25.41
C ILE A 238 -29.82 8.12 25.12
N ASN A 239 -29.96 7.05 25.91
CA ASN A 239 -31.08 6.12 25.83
C ASN A 239 -32.44 6.84 25.95
N THR A 240 -32.60 7.73 26.94
CA THR A 240 -33.81 8.56 27.07
C THR A 240 -34.07 9.40 25.83
N GLY A 241 -33.05 10.05 25.28
CA GLY A 241 -33.17 10.83 24.05
C GLY A 241 -33.61 10.00 22.85
N LEU A 242 -33.00 8.82 22.65
CA LEU A 242 -33.34 7.91 21.57
C LEU A 242 -34.77 7.38 21.68
N LYS A 243 -35.23 7.01 22.89
CA LYS A 243 -36.63 6.63 23.12
C LYS A 243 -37.61 7.77 22.80
N LYS A 244 -37.26 9.01 23.13
CA LYS A 244 -38.09 10.19 22.79
C LYS A 244 -38.18 10.47 21.29
N LEU A 245 -37.18 10.04 20.51
CA LEU A 245 -37.22 10.07 19.04
C LEU A 245 -38.10 8.95 18.45
N GLY A 246 -38.70 8.10 19.29
CA GLY A 246 -39.64 7.05 18.89
C GLY A 246 -38.99 5.72 18.52
N LEU A 247 -37.69 5.53 18.78
CA LEU A 247 -37.00 4.28 18.51
C LEU A 247 -37.60 3.14 19.35
N GLN A 248 -37.80 2.01 18.70
CA GLN A 248 -38.24 0.75 19.28
C GLN A 248 -37.06 -0.19 19.49
N ILE A 249 -37.24 -1.21 20.33
CA ILE A 249 -36.27 -2.28 20.53
C ILE A 249 -35.93 -2.91 19.16
N GLN A 250 -34.65 -3.21 18.93
CA GLN A 250 -34.07 -3.71 17.67
C GLN A 250 -34.07 -2.71 16.49
N ASP A 251 -34.44 -1.44 16.71
CA ASP A 251 -34.17 -0.36 15.74
C ASP A 251 -32.67 -0.12 15.61
N LYS A 252 -32.23 0.16 14.38
CA LYS A 252 -30.83 0.34 14.03
C LYS A 252 -30.47 1.81 14.11
N VAL A 253 -29.24 2.09 14.51
CA VAL A 253 -28.73 3.46 14.65
C VAL A 253 -27.34 3.53 14.03
N ILE A 254 -27.21 4.30 12.94
CA ILE A 254 -25.93 4.50 12.27
C ILE A 254 -25.18 5.64 12.96
N PHE A 255 -23.90 5.44 13.23
CA PHE A 255 -23.04 6.48 13.79
C PHE A 255 -22.20 7.14 12.70
N GLN A 256 -22.23 8.47 12.67
CA GLN A 256 -21.35 9.35 11.93
C GLN A 256 -20.68 10.31 12.92
N LEU A 257 -19.92 9.72 13.83
CA LEU A 257 -19.23 10.34 14.96
C LEU A 257 -17.73 9.99 14.82
N SER A 258 -16.82 10.94 15.04
CA SER A 258 -15.37 10.69 14.96
C SER A 258 -14.68 10.62 16.31
N GLU A 259 -15.26 11.22 17.36
CA GLU A 259 -14.65 11.26 18.68
C GLU A 259 -15.06 10.06 19.53
N ASN A 260 -14.09 9.35 20.10
CA ASN A 260 -14.35 8.21 20.98
C ASN A 260 -15.23 8.59 22.18
N CYS A 261 -15.11 9.83 22.70
CA CYS A 261 -15.93 10.35 23.78
C CYS A 261 -17.40 10.61 23.39
N ASP A 262 -17.76 10.49 22.11
CA ASP A 262 -19.13 10.52 21.63
C ASP A 262 -19.60 9.14 21.17
N ILE A 263 -18.73 8.39 20.47
CA ILE A 263 -19.04 7.04 19.97
C ILE A 263 -19.34 6.09 21.13
N ILE A 264 -18.51 6.08 22.18
CA ILE A 264 -18.62 5.11 23.27
C ILE A 264 -19.89 5.31 24.11
N PRO A 265 -20.22 6.54 24.57
CA PRO A 265 -21.50 6.78 25.23
C PRO A 265 -22.71 6.49 24.33
N ALA A 266 -22.63 6.81 23.03
CA ALA A 266 -23.70 6.50 22.08
C ALA A 266 -23.92 4.99 21.91
N PHE A 267 -22.83 4.22 21.82
CA PHE A 267 -22.85 2.76 21.74
C PHE A 267 -23.57 2.19 22.96
N TRP A 268 -23.16 2.58 24.17
CA TRP A 268 -23.78 2.11 25.40
C TRP A 268 -25.23 2.59 25.56
N GLY A 269 -25.55 3.81 25.13
CA GLY A 269 -26.92 4.31 25.11
C GLY A 269 -27.84 3.45 24.22
N CYS A 270 -27.33 2.94 23.10
CA CYS A 270 -28.04 1.98 22.26
C CYS A 270 -28.24 0.64 22.99
N ILE A 271 -27.18 0.08 23.57
CA ILE A 271 -27.23 -1.18 24.32
C ILE A 271 -28.26 -1.12 25.48
N LEU A 272 -28.29 -0.02 26.24
CA LEU A 272 -29.26 0.17 27.33
C LEU A 272 -30.70 0.35 26.83
N GLY A 273 -30.88 0.78 25.58
CA GLY A 273 -32.19 0.92 24.94
C GLY A 273 -32.70 -0.34 24.25
N GLY A 274 -31.84 -1.35 24.06
CA GLY A 274 -32.11 -2.48 23.17
C GLY A 274 -32.06 -2.09 21.69
N PHE A 275 -31.36 -1.01 21.34
CA PHE A 275 -31.14 -0.54 19.97
C PHE A 275 -29.85 -1.13 19.41
N ILE A 276 -29.73 -1.23 18.09
CA ILE A 276 -28.61 -1.87 17.40
C ILE A 276 -27.70 -0.80 16.79
N PRO A 277 -26.55 -0.49 17.43
CA PRO A 277 -25.61 0.47 16.88
C PRO A 277 -24.87 -0.12 15.67
N VAL A 278 -24.62 0.74 14.67
CA VAL A 278 -23.84 0.43 13.48
C VAL A 278 -22.84 1.55 13.26
N ILE A 279 -21.57 1.25 13.55
CA ILE A 279 -20.50 2.24 13.48
C ILE A 279 -19.88 2.19 12.09
N ILE A 280 -19.87 3.32 11.40
CA ILE A 280 -19.31 3.46 10.06
C ILE A 280 -18.27 4.57 10.11
N SER A 281 -17.11 4.31 9.52
CA SER A 281 -16.04 5.30 9.37
C SER A 281 -16.58 6.61 8.77
N VAL A 282 -16.16 7.73 9.36
CA VAL A 282 -16.51 9.06 8.87
C VAL A 282 -15.72 9.32 7.57
N PRO A 283 -16.38 9.73 6.47
CA PRO A 283 -15.70 10.09 5.23
C PRO A 283 -14.82 11.33 5.43
N PRO A 284 -13.71 11.48 4.68
CA PRO A 284 -12.88 12.68 4.74
C PRO A 284 -13.65 13.94 4.26
N THR A 285 -14.64 13.76 3.39
CA THR A 285 -15.56 14.82 2.93
C THR A 285 -16.93 14.23 2.60
N TYR A 286 -18.00 14.97 2.91
CA TYR A 286 -19.37 14.66 2.45
C TYR A 286 -19.74 15.40 1.15
N LYS A 287 -18.90 16.34 0.71
CA LYS A 287 -19.18 17.21 -0.45
C LYS A 287 -19.13 16.45 -1.77
N ASP A 288 -18.21 15.49 -1.87
CA ASP A 288 -17.95 14.70 -3.08
C ASP A 288 -18.26 13.23 -2.82
N PHE A 289 -18.69 12.52 -3.86
CA PHE A 289 -18.96 11.09 -3.77
C PHE A 289 -17.64 10.31 -3.62
N ASN A 290 -17.58 9.45 -2.60
CA ASN A 290 -16.44 8.59 -2.31
C ASN A 290 -16.90 7.21 -1.81
N ASN A 291 -15.94 6.32 -1.57
CA ASN A 291 -16.22 4.94 -1.17
C ASN A 291 -16.97 4.86 0.17
N GLU A 292 -16.60 5.71 1.13
CA GLU A 292 -17.22 5.78 2.45
C GLU A 292 -18.66 6.29 2.34
N ILE A 293 -18.92 7.31 1.51
CA ILE A 293 -20.28 7.80 1.21
C ILE A 293 -21.13 6.69 0.57
N ASN A 294 -20.59 6.00 -0.44
CA ASN A 294 -21.28 4.87 -1.07
C ASN A 294 -21.62 3.78 -0.05
N LYS A 295 -20.66 3.44 0.83
CA LYS A 295 -20.85 2.46 1.91
C LYS A 295 -21.96 2.90 2.88
N ILE A 296 -21.97 4.17 3.29
CA ILE A 296 -23.02 4.72 4.16
C ILE A 296 -24.39 4.60 3.49
N CYS A 297 -24.53 5.00 2.22
CA CYS A 297 -25.78 4.91 1.49
C CYS A 297 -26.28 3.46 1.38
N GLN A 298 -25.41 2.53 0.95
CA GLN A 298 -25.75 1.11 0.83
C GLN A 298 -26.18 0.49 2.16
N VAL A 299 -25.45 0.79 3.24
CA VAL A 299 -25.78 0.27 4.57
C VAL A 299 -27.06 0.91 5.10
N TRP A 300 -27.27 2.21 4.89
CA TRP A 300 -28.50 2.89 5.29
C TRP A 300 -29.74 2.31 4.60
N GLU A 301 -29.64 1.99 3.30
CA GLU A 301 -30.71 1.29 2.58
C GLU A 301 -30.91 -0.14 3.08
N LEU A 302 -29.82 -0.91 3.24
CA LEU A 302 -29.86 -2.30 3.73
C LEU A 302 -30.52 -2.40 5.11
N LEU A 303 -30.28 -1.42 5.97
CA LEU A 303 -30.80 -1.34 7.34
C LEU A 303 -32.19 -0.66 7.43
N GLU A 304 -32.86 -0.45 6.29
CA GLU A 304 -34.22 0.09 6.21
C GLU A 304 -34.35 1.52 6.74
N LYS A 305 -33.42 2.39 6.33
CA LYS A 305 -33.46 3.84 6.57
C LYS A 305 -33.38 4.22 8.07
N PRO A 306 -32.36 3.74 8.81
CA PRO A 306 -32.22 4.00 10.24
C PRO A 306 -31.94 5.48 10.55
N LEU A 307 -32.08 5.83 11.84
CA LEU A 307 -31.58 7.09 12.39
C LEU A 307 -30.05 7.17 12.21
N ILE A 308 -29.55 8.33 11.83
CA ILE A 308 -28.12 8.65 11.84
C ILE A 308 -27.85 9.59 13.02
N ILE A 309 -26.92 9.22 13.90
CA ILE A 309 -26.39 10.12 14.94
C ILE A 309 -25.09 10.75 14.45
N THR A 310 -24.97 12.06 14.62
CA THR A 310 -23.75 12.83 14.34
C THR A 310 -23.53 13.90 15.41
N ASN A 311 -22.57 14.79 15.21
CA ASN A 311 -22.34 15.96 16.06
C ASN A 311 -22.99 17.20 15.45
N GLU A 312 -23.34 18.19 16.28
CA GLU A 312 -23.92 19.46 15.81
C GLU A 312 -23.06 20.13 14.72
N ALA A 313 -21.74 20.08 14.88
CA ALA A 313 -20.79 20.66 13.92
C ALA A 313 -20.86 20.02 12.50
N ARG A 314 -21.25 18.75 12.39
CA ARG A 314 -21.32 18.00 11.12
C ARG A 314 -22.73 17.75 10.62
N GLN A 315 -23.76 18.16 11.35
CA GLN A 315 -25.15 17.88 11.02
C GLN A 315 -25.51 18.29 9.58
N GLN A 316 -25.07 19.48 9.16
CA GLN A 316 -25.36 20.00 7.82
C GLN A 316 -24.60 19.24 6.72
N GLU A 317 -23.40 18.74 7.01
CA GLU A 317 -22.61 17.93 6.09
C GLU A 317 -23.25 16.55 5.90
N VAL A 318 -23.62 15.88 6.98
CA VAL A 318 -24.31 14.57 6.94
C VAL A 318 -25.65 14.69 6.21
N LYS A 319 -26.37 15.80 6.36
CA LYS A 319 -27.62 16.05 5.61
C LYS A 319 -27.42 16.06 4.10
N THR A 320 -26.23 16.37 3.60
CA THR A 320 -25.94 16.31 2.16
C THR A 320 -26.03 14.90 1.57
N LEU A 321 -26.00 13.85 2.40
CA LEU A 321 -26.25 12.46 1.96
C LEU A 321 -27.60 12.28 1.25
N GLU A 322 -28.60 13.12 1.54
CA GLU A 322 -29.89 13.12 0.83
C GLU A 322 -29.72 13.26 -0.69
N LYS A 323 -28.70 14.00 -1.13
CA LYS A 323 -28.39 14.20 -2.56
C LYS A 323 -27.99 12.88 -3.23
N TRP A 324 -27.18 12.08 -2.55
CA TRP A 324 -26.66 10.81 -3.08
C TRP A 324 -27.71 9.71 -3.04
N LEU A 325 -28.58 9.73 -2.02
CA LEU A 325 -29.71 8.80 -1.88
C LEU A 325 -30.83 9.06 -2.90
N SER A 326 -31.00 10.30 -3.36
CA SER A 326 -32.04 10.69 -4.32
C SER A 326 -31.70 10.34 -5.77
N ASN A 327 -30.40 10.22 -6.09
CA ASN A 327 -29.94 9.83 -7.41
C ASN A 327 -29.92 8.29 -7.53
N GLN A 328 -31.09 7.69 -7.79
CA GLN A 328 -31.27 6.24 -8.00
C GLN A 328 -30.64 5.71 -9.33
N THR A 329 -29.50 6.25 -9.73
CA THR A 329 -28.63 5.69 -10.78
C THR A 329 -27.28 5.30 -10.17
N LEU A 330 -27.30 4.50 -9.10
CA LEU A 330 -26.14 3.68 -8.74
C LEU A 330 -26.02 2.51 -9.73
N ASN A 331 -25.70 2.84 -10.99
CA ASN A 331 -25.23 1.91 -12.00
C ASN A 331 -23.85 1.39 -11.57
N VAL A 332 -23.81 0.27 -10.84
CA VAL A 332 -22.58 -0.52 -10.70
C VAL A 332 -22.93 -2.01 -10.81
N GLY A 333 -23.09 -2.51 -12.04
CA GLY A 333 -22.69 -3.86 -12.49
C GLY A 333 -23.08 -5.12 -11.72
N TYR A 334 -23.91 -5.04 -10.69
CA TYR A 334 -24.38 -6.18 -9.91
C TYR A 334 -25.89 -6.12 -9.87
N THR A 335 -26.52 -6.93 -10.71
CA THR A 335 -27.91 -7.32 -10.54
C THR A 335 -28.04 -7.93 -9.16
N PHE A 336 -28.80 -7.27 -8.28
CA PHE A 336 -29.43 -7.97 -7.17
C PHE A 336 -30.12 -9.21 -7.77
N PRO A 337 -30.02 -10.42 -7.18
CA PRO A 337 -31.08 -11.39 -7.40
C PRO A 337 -32.37 -10.67 -7.01
N PRO A 338 -33.41 -10.67 -7.86
CA PRO A 338 -34.63 -9.92 -7.59
C PRO A 338 -35.11 -10.35 -6.21
N VAL A 339 -35.12 -9.39 -5.28
CA VAL A 339 -35.91 -9.53 -4.06
C VAL A 339 -37.34 -9.54 -4.58
N GLU A 340 -37.88 -10.74 -4.79
CA GLU A 340 -39.30 -10.90 -5.08
C GLU A 340 -40.05 -10.16 -3.97
N THR A 341 -40.83 -9.15 -4.37
CA THR A 341 -41.66 -8.29 -3.53
C THR A 341 -40.93 -7.32 -2.58
N LEU A 342 -40.18 -6.37 -3.15
CA LEU A 342 -40.27 -4.99 -2.66
C LEU A 342 -40.88 -4.15 -3.78
N HIS A 343 -42.18 -3.84 -3.63
CA HIS A 343 -42.86 -2.91 -4.51
C HIS A 343 -42.05 -1.61 -4.60
N ALA A 344 -41.57 -1.31 -5.81
CA ALA A 344 -41.18 0.03 -6.20
C ALA A 344 -42.44 0.92 -6.17
N THR A 345 -42.85 1.34 -4.97
CA THR A 345 -43.68 2.53 -4.85
C THR A 345 -42.78 3.70 -5.18
N SER A 346 -43.05 4.30 -6.33
CA SER A 346 -42.57 5.63 -6.71
C SER A 346 -42.77 6.60 -5.54
N LEU A 347 -41.69 6.88 -4.80
CA LEU A 347 -41.67 7.87 -3.73
C LEU A 347 -41.63 9.26 -4.38
N GLN A 348 -42.80 9.80 -4.70
CA GLN A 348 -42.99 11.23 -5.00
C GLN A 348 -42.99 12.12 -3.73
N GLY A 349 -42.47 11.63 -2.60
CA GLY A 349 -42.20 12.41 -1.39
C GLY A 349 -40.71 12.40 -1.11
N GLY A 350 -40.09 13.58 -0.97
CA GLY A 350 -38.66 13.72 -0.73
C GLY A 350 -38.16 12.82 0.41
N LEU A 351 -37.09 12.06 0.15
CA LEU A 351 -36.41 11.27 1.17
C LEU A 351 -35.82 12.22 2.21
N SER A 352 -36.38 12.25 3.41
CA SER A 352 -35.81 13.00 4.54
C SER A 352 -35.00 12.05 5.42
N LEU A 353 -33.71 12.37 5.59
CA LEU A 353 -32.85 11.67 6.55
C LEU A 353 -33.27 11.99 7.98
N LYS A 354 -33.45 10.94 8.79
CA LYS A 354 -33.57 11.09 10.24
C LYS A 354 -32.17 11.28 10.81
N ILE A 355 -31.89 12.50 11.29
CA ILE A 355 -30.59 12.86 11.88
C ILE A 355 -30.83 13.39 13.30
N SER A 356 -30.00 12.98 14.26
CA SER A 356 -29.94 13.55 15.60
C SER A 356 -28.51 13.86 16.00
N CYS A 357 -28.33 14.89 16.83
CA CYS A 357 -27.02 15.29 17.33
C CYS A 357 -26.75 14.68 18.70
N ILE A 358 -25.56 14.13 18.91
CA ILE A 358 -25.19 13.45 20.15
C ILE A 358 -25.22 14.41 21.35
N GLU A 359 -24.83 15.67 21.16
CA GLU A 359 -24.85 16.71 22.19
C GLU A 359 -26.26 16.89 22.77
N GLN A 360 -27.28 16.88 21.92
CA GLN A 360 -28.68 17.01 22.33
C GLN A 360 -29.17 15.77 23.08
N LEU A 361 -28.78 14.58 22.63
CA LEU A 361 -29.11 13.32 23.31
C LEU A 361 -28.55 13.30 24.75
N LYS A 362 -27.32 13.80 24.95
CA LYS A 362 -26.67 13.89 26.27
C LYS A 362 -27.37 14.83 27.26
N THR A 363 -28.19 15.78 26.81
CA THR A 363 -28.90 16.74 27.70
C THR A 363 -30.11 16.17 28.44
N HIS A 364 -30.56 14.98 28.06
CA HIS A 364 -31.75 14.37 28.64
C HIS A 364 -31.54 13.97 30.10
N ALA A 365 -32.63 13.70 30.82
CA ALA A 365 -32.55 13.06 32.13
C ALA A 365 -32.14 11.59 31.98
N PRO A 366 -31.34 11.03 32.92
CA PRO A 366 -30.96 9.62 32.86
C PRO A 366 -32.22 8.73 32.96
N ALA A 367 -32.25 7.68 32.15
CA ALA A 367 -33.33 6.71 32.17
C ALA A 367 -33.44 6.01 33.54
N GLN A 368 -34.65 5.95 34.11
CA GLN A 368 -34.89 5.25 35.37
C GLN A 368 -34.77 3.72 35.24
N THR A 369 -35.01 3.19 34.04
CA THR A 369 -34.88 1.77 33.72
C THR A 369 -34.22 1.59 32.35
N TYR A 370 -33.45 0.51 32.20
CA TYR A 370 -32.88 0.09 30.92
C TYR A 370 -33.58 -1.20 30.43
N HIS A 371 -33.44 -1.51 29.14
CA HIS A 371 -34.02 -2.72 28.57
C HIS A 371 -33.25 -3.96 29.03
N ILE A 372 -33.99 -4.99 29.49
CA ILE A 372 -33.40 -6.26 29.91
C ILE A 372 -33.25 -7.14 28.67
N ASN A 373 -32.08 -7.07 28.04
CA ASN A 373 -31.72 -7.93 26.91
C ASN A 373 -31.59 -9.40 27.36
N GLN A 374 -31.77 -10.32 26.42
CA GLN A 374 -31.37 -11.72 26.57
C GLN A 374 -29.96 -11.95 25.99
N PRO A 375 -29.21 -12.98 26.43
CA PRO A 375 -27.86 -13.25 25.92
C PRO A 375 -27.81 -13.44 24.39
N ASP A 376 -28.82 -14.07 23.81
CA ASP A 376 -28.89 -14.34 22.38
C ASP A 376 -29.48 -13.17 21.56
N ASP A 377 -29.91 -12.09 22.22
CA ASP A 377 -30.32 -10.88 21.51
C ASP A 377 -29.12 -10.26 20.79
N LEU A 378 -29.40 -9.71 19.60
CA LEU A 378 -28.42 -8.96 18.84
C LEU A 378 -27.95 -7.73 19.64
N ALA A 379 -26.64 -7.59 19.81
CA ALA A 379 -26.05 -6.45 20.49
C ALA A 379 -25.68 -5.34 19.49
N PHE A 380 -24.98 -5.67 18.40
CA PHE A 380 -24.63 -4.71 17.35
C PHE A 380 -24.29 -5.38 16.01
N PHE A 381 -24.20 -4.57 14.94
CA PHE A 381 -23.64 -5.01 13.66
C PHE A 381 -22.22 -4.51 13.47
N ASN A 382 -21.28 -5.41 13.17
CA ASN A 382 -19.97 -5.03 12.65
C ASN A 382 -19.97 -5.11 11.11
N LEU A 383 -19.40 -4.10 10.45
CA LEU A 383 -19.28 -4.08 8.99
C LEU A 383 -17.97 -4.69 8.56
N THR A 384 -18.01 -5.76 7.76
CA THR A 384 -16.81 -6.31 7.12
C THR A 384 -16.21 -5.29 6.14
N SER A 385 -14.89 -5.24 6.05
CA SER A 385 -14.14 -4.39 5.11
C SER A 385 -14.20 -4.90 3.66
N GLY A 386 -15.34 -5.47 3.23
CA GLY A 386 -15.50 -6.37 2.09
C GLY A 386 -14.64 -6.05 0.86
N SER A 387 -13.88 -7.03 0.38
CA SER A 387 -13.03 -6.90 -0.80
C SER A 387 -13.79 -6.91 -2.13
N THR A 388 -15.02 -7.42 -2.21
CA THR A 388 -15.67 -7.70 -3.50
C THR A 388 -17.03 -7.02 -3.71
N GLY A 389 -17.45 -6.06 -2.87
CA GLY A 389 -18.77 -5.41 -3.00
C GLY A 389 -19.29 -4.72 -1.74
N ILE A 390 -20.62 -4.70 -1.57
CA ILE A 390 -21.34 -4.16 -0.40
C ILE A 390 -20.79 -4.83 0.88
N SER A 391 -20.45 -4.02 1.89
CA SER A 391 -19.99 -4.55 3.19
C SER A 391 -21.05 -5.46 3.81
N LYS A 392 -20.67 -6.67 4.20
CA LYS A 392 -21.57 -7.56 4.97
C LYS A 392 -21.73 -7.00 6.38
N CYS A 393 -22.96 -7.02 6.89
CA CYS A 393 -23.29 -6.73 8.29
C CYS A 393 -23.23 -8.02 9.12
N VAL A 394 -22.18 -8.19 9.92
CA VAL A 394 -22.01 -9.31 10.84
C VAL A 394 -22.87 -9.08 12.08
N ALA A 395 -23.82 -9.98 12.36
CA ALA A 395 -24.62 -9.95 13.57
C ALA A 395 -23.81 -10.45 14.77
N LEU A 396 -23.72 -9.69 15.86
CA LEU A 396 -23.04 -10.13 17.08
C LEU A 396 -23.97 -10.00 18.29
N THR A 397 -24.21 -11.11 18.98
CA THR A 397 -25.07 -11.16 20.17
C THR A 397 -24.30 -10.78 21.43
N HIS A 398 -25.01 -10.51 22.53
CA HIS A 398 -24.37 -10.30 23.83
C HIS A 398 -23.53 -11.52 24.25
N LYS A 399 -24.06 -12.73 24.05
CA LYS A 399 -23.39 -14.00 24.36
C LYS A 399 -22.12 -14.18 23.55
N ASN A 400 -22.13 -13.86 22.24
CA ASN A 400 -20.93 -13.96 21.41
C ASN A 400 -19.77 -13.15 21.98
N LEU A 401 -20.04 -11.90 22.34
CA LEU A 401 -19.05 -10.92 22.77
C LEU A 401 -18.49 -11.23 24.15
N LEU A 402 -19.36 -11.56 25.11
CA LEU A 402 -18.96 -11.89 26.48
C LEU A 402 -18.24 -13.25 26.57
N SER A 403 -18.69 -14.25 25.81
CA SER A 403 -18.03 -15.57 25.77
C SER A 403 -16.60 -15.44 25.25
N ARG A 404 -16.41 -14.65 24.18
CA ARG A 404 -15.08 -14.35 23.65
C ARG A 404 -14.22 -13.59 24.65
N ALA A 405 -14.75 -12.53 25.25
CA ALA A 405 -14.02 -11.73 26.24
C ALA A 405 -13.47 -12.61 27.37
N ARG A 406 -14.31 -13.48 27.93
CA ARG A 406 -13.93 -14.38 29.02
C ARG A 406 -12.98 -15.47 28.57
N GLY A 407 -13.21 -16.04 27.38
CA GLY A 407 -12.30 -17.01 26.79
C GLY A 407 -10.88 -16.45 26.64
N THR A 408 -10.76 -15.21 26.16
CA THR A 408 -9.49 -14.50 26.06
C THR A 408 -8.90 -14.16 27.43
N ASN A 409 -9.70 -13.65 28.38
CA ASN A 409 -9.23 -13.32 29.72
C ASN A 409 -8.60 -14.54 30.41
N LEU A 410 -9.21 -15.73 30.24
CA LEU A 410 -8.67 -16.98 30.80
C LEU A 410 -7.38 -17.45 30.13
N LEU A 411 -7.27 -17.33 28.79
CA LEU A 411 -6.08 -17.77 28.07
C LEU A 411 -4.90 -16.83 28.28
N CYS A 412 -5.16 -15.52 28.30
CA CYS A 412 -4.13 -14.48 28.37
C CYS A 412 -3.91 -13.93 29.79
N GLU A 413 -4.62 -14.46 30.79
CA GLU A 413 -4.51 -14.10 32.22
C GLU A 413 -4.76 -12.61 32.50
N TYR A 414 -5.69 -12.02 31.77
CA TYR A 414 -6.08 -10.62 31.96
C TYR A 414 -6.89 -10.41 33.23
N ASN A 415 -6.77 -9.23 33.84
CA ASN A 415 -7.47 -8.86 35.05
C ASN A 415 -7.79 -7.35 35.11
N ASN A 416 -8.46 -6.95 36.19
CA ASN A 416 -8.96 -5.59 36.40
C ASN A 416 -7.86 -4.56 36.75
N GLU A 417 -6.63 -4.99 37.07
CA GLU A 417 -5.49 -4.10 37.31
C GLU A 417 -4.82 -3.66 36.00
N ASP A 418 -5.19 -4.27 34.88
CA ASP A 418 -4.63 -3.94 33.58
C ASP A 418 -5.06 -2.54 33.11
N ILE A 419 -4.10 -1.78 32.62
CA ILE A 419 -4.27 -0.49 31.95
C ILE A 419 -4.08 -0.69 30.45
N VAL A 420 -5.13 -0.43 29.67
CA VAL A 420 -5.20 -0.79 28.25
C VAL A 420 -5.23 0.46 27.38
N LEU A 421 -4.34 0.54 26.40
CA LEU A 421 -4.30 1.63 25.41
C LEU A 421 -4.79 1.14 24.05
N ASN A 422 -5.84 1.78 23.53
CA ASN A 422 -6.31 1.64 22.15
C ASN A 422 -6.17 2.95 21.39
N TRP A 423 -5.52 2.92 20.22
CA TRP A 423 -5.42 4.08 19.33
C TRP A 423 -6.00 3.81 17.93
N LEU A 424 -6.54 2.62 17.71
CA LEU A 424 -7.23 2.28 16.45
C LEU A 424 -8.70 2.71 16.48
N PRO A 425 -9.32 2.96 15.30
CA PRO A 425 -10.70 3.43 15.21
C PRO A 425 -11.72 2.53 15.92
N PHE A 426 -12.75 3.13 16.50
CA PHE A 426 -13.83 2.42 17.22
C PHE A 426 -14.89 1.80 16.30
N ASP A 427 -14.67 1.75 14.98
CA ASP A 427 -15.44 0.91 14.05
C ASP A 427 -14.83 -0.49 13.87
N HIS A 428 -13.57 -0.68 14.26
CA HIS A 428 -12.88 -1.95 14.13
C HIS A 428 -13.28 -2.92 15.25
N ILE A 429 -13.54 -4.18 14.91
CA ILE A 429 -14.02 -5.20 15.87
C ILE A 429 -13.04 -5.43 17.03
N GLY A 430 -11.74 -5.30 16.79
CA GLY A 430 -10.70 -5.36 17.84
C GLY A 430 -10.88 -4.28 18.90
N SER A 431 -11.10 -3.03 18.47
CA SER A 431 -11.33 -1.89 19.35
C SER A 431 -12.61 -2.06 20.18
N ILE A 432 -13.69 -2.57 19.57
CA ILE A 432 -15.01 -2.72 20.22
C ILE A 432 -15.04 -3.93 21.16
N SER A 433 -14.67 -5.11 20.67
CA SER A 433 -14.88 -6.35 21.42
C SER A 433 -13.72 -6.65 22.36
N ASP A 434 -12.49 -6.53 21.88
CA ASP A 434 -11.31 -7.04 22.60
C ASP A 434 -10.61 -5.99 23.45
N TRP A 435 -10.71 -4.72 23.07
CA TRP A 435 -10.16 -3.60 23.84
C TRP A 435 -11.20 -2.88 24.69
N HIS A 436 -12.48 -2.87 24.29
CA HIS A 436 -13.52 -2.18 25.05
C HIS A 436 -14.39 -3.12 25.87
N ILE A 437 -15.19 -4.00 25.22
CA ILE A 437 -16.15 -4.87 25.93
C ILE A 437 -15.43 -5.79 26.94
N ARG A 438 -14.28 -6.36 26.57
CA ARG A 438 -13.46 -7.16 27.48
C ARG A 438 -13.03 -6.39 28.73
N CYS A 439 -12.58 -5.15 28.54
CA CYS A 439 -12.14 -4.27 29.62
C CYS A 439 -13.31 -3.84 30.49
N VAL A 440 -14.49 -3.64 29.92
CA VAL A 440 -15.71 -3.37 30.69
C VAL A 440 -16.17 -4.61 31.47
N ASP A 441 -16.05 -5.83 30.94
CA ASP A 441 -16.39 -7.06 31.68
C ASP A 441 -15.45 -7.30 32.87
N LEU A 442 -14.19 -6.88 32.79
CA LEU A 442 -13.22 -6.95 33.89
C LEU A 442 -13.24 -5.75 34.83
N GLY A 443 -13.58 -4.57 34.32
CA GLY A 443 -13.26 -3.29 34.94
C GLY A 443 -11.77 -2.98 34.85
N CYS A 444 -11.25 -2.80 33.65
CA CYS A 444 -9.88 -2.31 33.45
C CYS A 444 -9.86 -0.78 33.37
N GLN A 445 -8.70 -0.15 33.54
CA GLN A 445 -8.52 1.26 33.14
C GLN A 445 -8.23 1.33 31.63
N MET A 446 -8.88 2.23 30.90
CA MET A 446 -8.73 2.38 29.46
C MET A 446 -8.20 3.75 29.05
N ILE A 447 -7.31 3.78 28.06
CA ILE A 447 -6.78 4.99 27.42
C ILE A 447 -7.11 4.91 25.92
N TYR A 448 -8.04 5.75 25.47
CA TYR A 448 -8.46 5.85 24.07
C TYR A 448 -7.82 7.05 23.41
N VAL A 449 -7.02 6.80 22.39
CA VAL A 449 -6.25 7.82 21.69
C VAL A 449 -6.80 7.97 20.27
N GLN A 450 -6.94 9.20 19.77
CA GLN A 450 -7.25 9.41 18.36
C GLN A 450 -6.10 8.92 17.48
N THR A 451 -6.43 8.23 16.39
CA THR A 451 -5.44 7.58 15.51
C THR A 451 -4.45 8.60 14.95
N GLU A 452 -4.95 9.79 14.60
CA GLU A 452 -4.18 10.91 14.07
C GLU A 452 -3.11 11.42 15.05
N TYR A 453 -3.33 11.29 16.37
CA TYR A 453 -2.35 11.70 17.38
C TYR A 453 -1.09 10.82 17.35
N ILE A 454 -1.27 9.52 17.11
CA ILE A 454 -0.15 8.56 16.97
C ILE A 454 0.45 8.67 15.57
N LEU A 455 -0.35 8.74 14.51
CA LEU A 455 0.17 8.85 13.14
C LEU A 455 0.93 10.17 12.90
N GLY A 456 0.55 11.25 13.58
CA GLY A 456 1.26 12.53 13.50
C GLY A 456 2.67 12.49 14.11
N ARG A 457 2.89 11.64 15.12
CA ARG A 457 4.21 11.33 15.69
C ARG A 457 4.17 9.93 16.35
N PRO A 458 4.65 8.87 15.67
CA PRO A 458 4.52 7.49 16.15
C PRO A 458 5.02 7.26 17.58
N LEU A 459 6.09 7.96 17.99
CA LEU A 459 6.67 7.87 19.34
C LEU A 459 5.75 8.36 20.45
N ASN A 460 4.69 9.12 20.13
CA ASN A 460 3.64 9.43 21.10
C ASN A 460 3.01 8.16 21.69
N TRP A 461 3.06 7.03 21.00
CA TRP A 461 2.61 5.75 21.55
C TRP A 461 3.46 5.34 22.76
N LEU A 462 4.79 5.44 22.64
CA LEU A 462 5.73 5.15 23.72
C LEU A 462 5.65 6.18 24.85
N ASP A 463 5.43 7.46 24.53
CA ASP A 463 5.20 8.53 25.50
C ASP A 463 4.00 8.19 26.40
N LEU A 464 2.89 7.78 25.79
CA LEU A 464 1.67 7.40 26.50
C LEU A 464 1.84 6.10 27.30
N ILE A 465 2.56 5.12 26.77
CA ILE A 465 2.90 3.89 27.51
C ILE A 465 3.67 4.23 28.79
N ASN A 466 4.68 5.08 28.66
CA ASN A 466 5.48 5.54 29.77
C ASN A 466 4.63 6.30 30.80
N GLN A 467 3.88 7.31 30.34
CA GLN A 467 3.06 8.20 31.16
C GLN A 467 1.99 7.46 31.96
N TYR A 468 1.24 6.55 31.32
CA TYR A 468 0.10 5.87 31.93
C TYR A 468 0.43 4.50 32.50
N ARG A 469 1.70 4.09 32.46
CA ARG A 469 2.14 2.73 32.83
C ARG A 469 1.30 1.65 32.12
N ILE A 470 1.10 1.81 30.82
CA ILE A 470 0.25 0.92 30.03
C ILE A 470 0.75 -0.52 30.15
N THR A 471 -0.18 -1.44 30.34
CA THR A 471 0.10 -2.88 30.45
C THR A 471 -0.21 -3.62 29.16
N HIS A 472 -1.24 -3.17 28.43
CA HIS A 472 -1.75 -3.80 27.22
C HIS A 472 -1.95 -2.76 26.12
N SER A 473 -1.44 -3.03 24.93
CA SER A 473 -1.77 -2.25 23.74
C SER A 473 -1.71 -3.13 22.49
N TRP A 474 -2.08 -2.57 21.35
CA TRP A 474 -2.06 -3.31 20.10
C TRP A 474 -1.92 -2.42 18.88
N ALA A 475 -1.47 -3.04 17.80
CA ALA A 475 -1.52 -2.46 16.47
C ALA A 475 -1.39 -3.56 15.40
N PRO A 476 -1.75 -3.24 14.15
CA PRO A 476 -1.36 -4.03 12.98
C PRO A 476 0.15 -3.93 12.74
N ASN A 477 0.67 -4.83 11.89
CA ASN A 477 2.09 -4.96 11.59
C ASN A 477 2.73 -3.64 11.13
N PHE A 478 2.05 -2.83 10.32
CA PHE A 478 2.60 -1.56 9.81
C PHE A 478 3.05 -0.61 10.94
N ALA A 479 2.35 -0.60 12.08
CA ALA A 479 2.67 0.33 13.16
C ALA A 479 4.00 0.00 13.86
N TYR A 480 4.38 -1.27 13.89
CA TYR A 480 5.68 -1.70 14.43
C TYR A 480 6.82 -1.14 13.57
N ASN A 481 6.66 -1.13 12.24
CA ASN A 481 7.61 -0.48 11.33
C ASN A 481 7.67 1.04 11.54
N LEU A 482 6.52 1.71 11.72
CA LEU A 482 6.51 3.16 12.00
C LEU A 482 7.30 3.51 13.27
N ILE A 483 7.23 2.67 14.30
CA ILE A 483 8.05 2.87 15.51
C ILE A 483 9.53 2.62 15.22
N ASN A 484 9.87 1.55 14.49
CA ASN A 484 11.26 1.25 14.13
C ASN A 484 11.94 2.40 13.38
N GLU A 485 11.24 3.02 12.44
CA GLU A 485 11.73 4.19 11.68
C GLU A 485 11.79 5.45 12.56
N ALA A 486 10.80 5.67 13.41
CA ALA A 486 10.76 6.86 14.25
C ALA A 486 11.86 6.85 15.32
N LEU A 487 12.21 5.68 15.87
CA LEU A 487 13.32 5.51 16.81
C LEU A 487 14.68 5.88 16.20
N GLU A 488 14.87 5.69 14.90
CA GLU A 488 16.10 6.09 14.20
C GLU A 488 16.19 7.61 14.02
N LYS A 489 15.04 8.27 13.83
CA LYS A 489 14.95 9.72 13.65
C LYS A 489 15.06 10.50 14.97
N GLU A 490 14.59 9.93 16.08
CA GLU A 490 14.61 10.56 17.41
C GLU A 490 15.28 9.66 18.49
N PRO A 491 16.61 9.41 18.43
CA PRO A 491 17.27 8.41 19.28
C PRO A 491 17.49 8.83 20.75
N SER A 492 17.24 10.10 21.10
CA SER A 492 17.60 10.70 22.40
C SER A 492 16.53 10.60 23.49
N GLN A 493 15.39 9.95 23.21
CA GLN A 493 14.27 9.83 24.16
C GLN A 493 14.51 8.70 25.18
N THR A 494 13.89 8.86 26.36
CA THR A 494 13.94 7.84 27.44
C THR A 494 12.53 7.46 27.86
N TRP A 495 12.21 6.16 27.78
CA TRP A 495 10.92 5.59 28.21
C TRP A 495 11.13 4.46 29.21
N ASN A 496 10.22 4.34 30.17
CA ASN A 496 10.07 3.14 30.97
C ASN A 496 8.95 2.26 30.40
N LEU A 497 9.30 1.10 29.84
CA LEU A 497 8.36 0.14 29.24
C LEU A 497 8.13 -1.12 30.10
N ASP A 498 8.58 -1.14 31.36
CA ASP A 498 8.50 -2.31 32.26
C ASP A 498 7.07 -2.79 32.58
N SER A 499 6.08 -1.89 32.43
CA SER A 499 4.67 -2.17 32.73
C SER A 499 4.02 -3.03 31.67
N ILE A 500 4.58 -3.08 30.46
CA ILE A 500 4.00 -3.82 29.35
C ILE A 500 4.03 -5.31 29.67
N LYS A 501 2.83 -5.91 29.68
CA LYS A 501 2.59 -7.34 29.78
C LYS A 501 2.29 -7.95 28.41
N PHE A 502 1.68 -7.15 27.52
CA PHE A 502 1.14 -7.66 26.25
C PHE A 502 1.02 -6.56 25.18
N PHE A 503 1.65 -6.79 24.04
CA PHE A 503 1.45 -6.09 22.78
C PHE A 503 0.86 -7.05 21.76
N LEU A 504 -0.36 -6.80 21.29
CA LEU A 504 -0.94 -7.62 20.24
C LEU A 504 -0.42 -7.20 18.86
N ALA A 505 0.11 -8.16 18.10
CA ALA A 505 0.37 -8.03 16.67
C ALA A 505 -0.70 -8.82 15.91
N ALA A 506 -1.70 -8.12 15.35
CA ALA A 506 -2.83 -8.75 14.66
C ALA A 506 -3.52 -7.79 13.68
N GLY A 507 -4.49 -8.31 12.91
CA GLY A 507 -5.25 -7.55 11.90
C GLY A 507 -4.68 -7.67 10.48
N GLU A 508 -3.44 -8.13 10.36
CA GLU A 508 -2.76 -8.50 9.12
C GLU A 508 -1.68 -9.55 9.37
N SER A 509 -0.98 -9.98 8.32
CA SER A 509 0.13 -10.92 8.42
C SER A 509 1.25 -10.33 9.30
N VAL A 510 1.67 -11.06 10.32
CA VAL A 510 2.73 -10.63 11.25
C VAL A 510 4.09 -10.91 10.63
N SER A 511 4.86 -9.86 10.35
CA SER A 511 6.21 -9.97 9.76
C SER A 511 7.26 -10.22 10.83
N ASN A 512 8.11 -11.24 10.59
CA ASN A 512 9.26 -11.53 11.44
C ASN A 512 10.21 -10.33 11.55
N GLN A 513 10.45 -9.66 10.43
CA GLN A 513 11.39 -8.54 10.39
C GLN A 513 10.86 -7.34 11.21
N ALA A 514 9.66 -6.88 10.90
CA ALA A 514 9.05 -5.71 11.55
C ALA A 514 8.96 -5.87 13.07
N VAL A 515 8.36 -6.97 13.51
CA VAL A 515 8.12 -7.23 14.93
C VAL A 515 9.40 -7.64 15.65
N GLY A 516 10.26 -8.42 15.01
CA GLY A 516 11.56 -8.79 15.58
C GLY A 516 12.46 -7.57 15.82
N GLU A 517 12.57 -6.67 14.85
CA GLU A 517 13.32 -5.41 15.00
C GLU A 517 12.74 -4.54 16.11
N PHE A 518 11.41 -4.43 16.21
CA PHE A 518 10.74 -3.68 17.28
C PHE A 518 11.06 -4.22 18.66
N ILE A 519 10.96 -5.54 18.85
CA ILE A 519 11.29 -6.18 20.13
C ILE A 519 12.77 -5.95 20.48
N GLU A 520 13.68 -6.18 19.54
CA GLU A 520 15.12 -6.04 19.81
C GLU A 520 15.53 -4.59 20.10
N LYS A 521 15.03 -3.61 19.33
CA LYS A 521 15.28 -2.18 19.56
C LYS A 521 14.77 -1.77 20.95
N LEU A 522 13.51 -2.08 21.28
CA LEU A 522 12.93 -1.66 22.56
C LEU A 522 13.47 -2.43 23.76
N HIS A 523 13.81 -3.71 23.60
CA HIS A 523 14.45 -4.50 24.65
C HIS A 523 15.82 -3.93 25.00
N ARG A 524 16.66 -3.66 23.99
CA ARG A 524 18.04 -3.18 24.18
C ARG A 524 18.09 -1.80 24.84
N HIS A 525 17.20 -0.89 24.46
CA HIS A 525 17.27 0.51 24.89
C HIS A 525 16.34 0.86 26.05
N TYR A 526 15.23 0.13 26.22
CA TYR A 526 14.16 0.49 27.17
C TYR A 526 13.68 -0.68 28.02
N ASN A 527 14.41 -1.81 28.01
CA ASN A 527 14.14 -3.00 28.82
C ASN A 527 12.72 -3.57 28.64
N LEU A 528 12.15 -3.45 27.44
CA LEU A 528 10.92 -4.15 27.09
C LEU A 528 11.15 -5.67 27.19
N LYS A 529 10.23 -6.41 27.82
CA LYS A 529 10.33 -7.87 27.88
C LYS A 529 10.18 -8.46 26.47
N LYS A 530 11.05 -9.41 26.10
CA LYS A 530 10.94 -10.09 24.79
C LYS A 530 9.63 -10.84 24.62
N THR A 531 9.04 -11.28 25.73
CA THR A 531 7.72 -11.94 25.81
C THR A 531 6.53 -10.98 25.75
N ALA A 532 6.75 -9.68 25.53
CA ALA A 532 5.67 -8.71 25.48
C ALA A 532 4.78 -8.89 24.24
N VAL A 533 5.34 -9.17 23.07
CA VAL A 533 4.56 -9.20 21.82
C VAL A 533 3.92 -10.57 21.61
N ARG A 534 2.62 -10.59 21.27
CA ARG A 534 1.84 -11.80 21.03
C ARG A 534 1.09 -11.71 19.70
N PRO A 535 1.43 -12.55 18.71
CA PRO A 535 0.62 -12.74 17.51
C PRO A 535 -0.75 -13.36 17.83
N ALA A 536 -1.76 -13.00 17.06
CA ALA A 536 -3.11 -13.55 17.19
C ALA A 536 -3.85 -13.60 15.85
N PHE A 537 -4.87 -14.45 15.78
CA PHE A 537 -5.83 -14.49 14.68
C PHE A 537 -7.26 -14.22 15.17
N GLY A 538 -8.02 -13.46 14.37
CA GLY A 538 -9.41 -13.13 14.64
C GLY A 538 -10.11 -12.50 13.43
N MET A 539 -11.44 -12.48 13.49
CA MET A 539 -12.31 -11.90 12.45
C MET A 539 -13.54 -11.24 13.07
N ALA A 540 -14.24 -10.42 12.29
CA ALA A 540 -15.50 -9.80 12.71
C ALA A 540 -16.56 -10.84 13.09
N GLU A 541 -16.65 -11.92 12.32
CA GLU A 541 -17.56 -13.05 12.51
C GLU A 541 -17.35 -13.84 13.80
N MET A 542 -16.26 -13.58 14.53
CA MET A 542 -15.95 -14.24 15.81
C MET A 542 -15.83 -13.23 16.96
N GLY A 543 -16.22 -11.98 16.70
CA GLY A 543 -16.10 -10.89 17.66
C GLY A 543 -14.64 -10.49 17.96
N SER A 544 -13.68 -10.61 17.03
CA SER A 544 -12.23 -10.34 17.18
C SER A 544 -11.37 -11.61 17.37
N GLY A 545 -10.23 -11.50 18.07
CA GLY A 545 -9.21 -12.52 18.26
C GLY A 545 -9.69 -13.74 19.04
N ILE A 546 -9.42 -14.93 18.48
CA ILE A 546 -9.79 -16.24 19.03
C ILE A 546 -8.59 -17.17 19.23
N THR A 547 -7.41 -16.81 18.75
CA THR A 547 -6.15 -17.52 19.03
C THR A 547 -5.10 -16.52 19.48
N TYR A 548 -4.25 -16.91 20.43
CA TYR A 548 -3.18 -16.06 20.93
C TYR A 548 -1.94 -16.90 21.22
N TYR A 549 -0.81 -16.50 20.64
CA TYR A 549 0.48 -17.09 20.96
C TYR A 549 0.85 -16.79 22.42
N GLN A 550 1.37 -17.79 23.14
CA GLN A 550 1.83 -17.66 24.53
C GLN A 550 3.36 -17.69 24.56
N PRO A 551 4.03 -16.54 24.64
CA PRO A 551 5.48 -16.44 24.54
C PRO A 551 6.17 -16.95 25.81
N THR A 552 7.35 -17.56 25.64
CA THR A 552 8.29 -17.90 26.74
C THR A 552 9.61 -17.16 26.55
N ASP A 553 10.46 -17.12 27.57
CA ASP A 553 11.76 -16.47 27.47
C ASP A 553 12.66 -17.14 26.41
N GLU A 554 12.50 -18.45 26.19
CA GLU A 554 13.18 -19.20 25.14
C GLU A 554 12.57 -18.99 23.76
N GLN A 555 11.26 -18.78 23.69
CA GLN A 555 10.50 -18.63 22.43
C GLN A 555 9.54 -17.43 22.50
N PRO A 556 10.08 -16.18 22.45
CA PRO A 556 9.27 -14.97 22.50
C PRO A 556 8.36 -14.82 21.28
N LEU A 557 8.79 -15.34 20.12
CA LEU A 557 8.00 -15.53 18.92
C LEU A 557 8.34 -16.89 18.33
N LEU A 558 7.37 -17.53 17.69
CA LEU A 558 7.59 -18.78 16.98
C LEU A 558 7.20 -18.63 15.51
N PHE A 559 8.14 -19.04 14.66
CA PHE A 559 7.96 -19.07 13.23
C PHE A 559 8.21 -20.48 12.71
N HIS A 560 7.35 -20.94 11.81
CA HIS A 560 7.46 -22.24 11.16
C HIS A 560 8.13 -22.03 9.80
N THR A 561 9.42 -22.37 9.71
CA THR A 561 10.16 -22.36 8.44
C THR A 561 9.94 -23.68 7.70
N ILE A 562 9.32 -23.59 6.53
CA ILE A 562 8.83 -24.71 5.72
C ILE A 562 9.49 -24.70 4.33
N ASP A 563 9.83 -25.87 3.80
CA ASP A 563 10.22 -26.01 2.39
C ASP A 563 9.02 -25.75 1.48
N LYS A 564 9.11 -24.75 0.60
CA LYS A 564 8.05 -24.39 -0.36
C LYS A 564 7.61 -25.58 -1.23
N SER A 565 8.50 -26.56 -1.48
CA SER A 565 8.15 -27.77 -2.24
C SER A 565 7.15 -28.68 -1.52
N SER A 566 6.96 -28.49 -0.22
CA SER A 566 6.09 -29.30 0.64
C SER A 566 4.71 -28.71 0.89
N LEU A 567 4.40 -27.52 0.35
CA LEU A 567 3.14 -26.79 0.64
C LEU A 567 1.86 -27.53 0.23
N ASN A 568 1.95 -28.42 -0.77
CA ASN A 568 0.80 -29.21 -1.25
C ASN A 568 0.71 -30.61 -0.61
N GLN A 569 1.50 -30.88 0.43
CA GLN A 569 1.57 -32.17 1.12
C GLN A 569 1.83 -31.95 2.62
N SER A 570 2.27 -33.00 3.33
CA SER A 570 2.74 -32.84 4.70
C SER A 570 3.98 -31.94 4.73
N LEU A 571 3.90 -30.88 5.53
CA LEU A 571 4.89 -29.81 5.55
C LEU A 571 6.22 -30.30 6.14
N LYS A 572 7.30 -30.03 5.40
CA LYS A 572 8.67 -30.34 5.82
C LYS A 572 9.30 -29.08 6.41
N ARG A 573 9.63 -29.14 7.70
CA ARG A 573 10.40 -28.07 8.36
C ARG A 573 11.83 -28.08 7.87
N VAL A 574 12.37 -26.90 7.61
CA VAL A 574 13.77 -26.69 7.19
C VAL A 574 14.41 -25.58 8.02
N HIS A 575 15.73 -25.47 7.93
CA HIS A 575 16.45 -24.36 8.56
C HIS A 575 16.13 -23.03 7.85
N SER A 576 16.22 -21.90 8.56
CA SER A 576 15.92 -20.55 8.05
C SER A 576 16.77 -20.17 6.82
N GLU A 577 17.99 -20.71 6.72
CA GLU A 577 18.93 -20.48 5.62
C GLU A 577 18.66 -21.36 4.38
N HIS A 578 17.67 -22.25 4.43
CA HIS A 578 17.37 -23.13 3.31
C HIS A 578 16.89 -22.30 2.09
N PRO A 579 17.45 -22.51 0.89
CA PRO A 579 17.22 -21.63 -0.27
C PRO A 579 15.76 -21.62 -0.74
N ASN A 580 15.01 -22.68 -0.45
CA ASN A 580 13.59 -22.81 -0.78
C ASN A 580 12.66 -22.68 0.44
N ALA A 581 13.08 -21.95 1.48
CA ALA A 581 12.29 -21.74 2.69
C ALA A 581 11.20 -20.67 2.50
N THR A 582 10.06 -20.89 3.15
CA THR A 582 9.08 -19.85 3.52
C THR A 582 8.84 -19.93 5.03
N THR A 583 8.36 -18.85 5.63
CA THR A 583 8.17 -18.73 7.07
C THR A 583 6.78 -18.23 7.41
N PHE A 584 6.09 -18.92 8.32
CA PHE A 584 4.77 -18.54 8.80
C PHE A 584 4.75 -18.36 10.31
N THR A 585 4.06 -17.32 10.77
CA THR A 585 3.97 -16.98 12.20
C THR A 585 2.99 -17.89 12.92
N ASP A 586 3.40 -18.38 14.09
CA ASP A 586 2.52 -19.10 15.00
C ASP A 586 1.56 -18.12 15.70
N LEU A 587 0.25 -18.37 15.57
CA LEU A 587 -0.81 -17.51 16.12
C LEU A 587 -1.42 -18.10 17.40
N GLY A 588 -0.87 -19.22 17.89
CA GLY A 588 -1.17 -19.79 19.18
C GLY A 588 -2.42 -20.65 19.26
N LEU A 589 -2.82 -20.92 20.51
CA LEU A 589 -3.92 -21.80 20.85
C LEU A 589 -5.27 -21.09 20.79
N PRO A 590 -6.36 -21.80 20.47
CA PRO A 590 -7.71 -21.27 20.59
C PRO A 590 -8.07 -20.91 22.04
N ILE A 591 -8.81 -19.80 22.21
CA ILE A 591 -9.37 -19.39 23.49
C ILE A 591 -10.38 -20.39 24.03
N SER A 592 -10.65 -20.32 25.34
CA SER A 592 -11.65 -21.18 25.97
C SER A 592 -13.02 -21.03 25.31
N GLY A 593 -13.71 -22.14 25.05
CA GLY A 593 -15.00 -22.19 24.35
C GLY A 593 -14.91 -22.20 22.83
N ILE A 594 -13.70 -22.13 22.25
CA ILE A 594 -13.49 -22.15 20.78
C ILE A 594 -12.77 -23.42 20.33
N SER A 595 -13.18 -23.92 19.18
CA SER A 595 -12.54 -25.01 18.45
C SER A 595 -12.15 -24.54 17.06
N ILE A 596 -11.00 -25.00 16.58
CA ILE A 596 -10.50 -24.75 15.21
C ILE A 596 -10.18 -26.08 14.54
N ARG A 597 -10.40 -26.18 13.22
CA ARG A 597 -10.00 -27.34 12.41
C ARG A 597 -9.50 -26.94 11.04
N ILE A 598 -8.68 -27.79 10.43
CA ILE A 598 -8.18 -27.64 9.06
C ILE A 598 -8.77 -28.75 8.19
N VAL A 599 -9.46 -28.37 7.11
CA VAL A 599 -10.15 -29.30 6.22
C VAL A 599 -9.73 -29.13 4.77
N ASN A 600 -9.98 -30.17 3.96
CA ASN A 600 -9.87 -30.07 2.51
C ASN A 600 -11.12 -29.41 1.88
N GLN A 601 -11.21 -29.39 0.54
CA GLN A 601 -12.33 -28.77 -0.19
C GLN A 601 -13.67 -29.47 0.05
N GLU A 602 -13.67 -30.78 0.30
CA GLU A 602 -14.85 -31.58 0.64
C GLU A 602 -15.24 -31.50 2.13
N ASN A 603 -14.56 -30.66 2.93
CA ASN A 603 -14.70 -30.52 4.38
C ASN A 603 -14.26 -31.76 5.20
N HIS A 604 -13.43 -32.62 4.62
CA HIS A 604 -12.78 -33.70 5.36
C HIS A 604 -11.60 -33.17 6.19
N LEU A 605 -11.52 -33.62 7.45
CA LEU A 605 -10.47 -33.25 8.38
C LEU A 605 -9.11 -33.74 7.90
N LEU A 606 -8.13 -32.84 7.89
CA LEU A 606 -6.76 -33.15 7.47
C LEU A 606 -5.87 -33.53 8.67
N PRO A 607 -4.74 -34.23 8.47
CA PRO A 607 -3.71 -34.39 9.49
C PRO A 607 -3.03 -33.06 9.84
N GLU A 608 -2.47 -32.94 11.04
CA GLU A 608 -1.59 -31.82 11.40
C GLU A 608 -0.47 -31.62 10.38
N LYS A 609 0.04 -30.39 10.29
CA LYS A 609 1.10 -29.99 9.35
C LYS A 609 0.72 -30.24 7.88
N THR A 610 -0.56 -30.06 7.55
CA THR A 610 -1.07 -30.06 6.18
C THR A 610 -1.87 -28.77 5.98
N ILE A 611 -1.61 -28.04 4.90
CA ILE A 611 -2.34 -26.80 4.59
C ILE A 611 -3.74 -27.16 4.09
N GLY A 612 -4.74 -26.49 4.64
CA GLY A 612 -6.13 -26.59 4.22
C GLY A 612 -6.95 -25.39 4.65
N HIS A 613 -8.26 -25.49 4.54
CA HIS A 613 -9.20 -24.44 4.92
C HIS A 613 -9.42 -24.42 6.43
N LEU A 614 -9.24 -23.24 7.03
CA LEU A 614 -9.56 -23.03 8.44
C LEU A 614 -11.06 -22.92 8.64
N GLN A 615 -11.58 -23.71 9.57
CA GLN A 615 -12.93 -23.60 10.10
C GLN A 615 -12.91 -23.39 11.61
N VAL A 616 -13.87 -22.62 12.12
CA VAL A 616 -13.98 -22.25 13.54
C VAL A 616 -15.37 -22.59 14.07
N LYS A 617 -15.46 -23.07 15.32
CA LYS A 617 -16.72 -23.35 16.00
C LYS A 617 -16.65 -22.91 17.46
N GLY A 618 -17.73 -22.32 17.97
CA GLY A 618 -17.91 -22.01 19.38
C GLY A 618 -18.82 -20.81 19.61
N GLU A 619 -19.05 -20.48 20.87
CA GLU A 619 -20.05 -19.49 21.30
C GLU A 619 -19.73 -18.06 20.85
N SER A 620 -18.48 -17.74 20.50
CA SER A 620 -18.13 -16.42 19.95
C SER A 620 -18.46 -16.25 18.47
N VAL A 621 -18.78 -17.34 17.76
CA VAL A 621 -19.08 -17.30 16.34
C VAL A 621 -20.46 -16.67 16.13
N SER A 622 -20.51 -15.68 15.25
CA SER A 622 -21.71 -14.98 14.84
C SER A 622 -22.80 -15.94 14.37
N PRO A 623 -24.09 -15.66 14.64
CA PRO A 623 -25.19 -16.43 14.07
C PRO A 623 -25.37 -16.19 12.55
N GLY A 624 -24.71 -15.19 11.97
CA GLY A 624 -24.74 -14.95 10.53
C GLY A 624 -24.66 -13.49 10.11
N TYR A 625 -24.70 -13.29 8.81
CA TYR A 625 -24.82 -11.99 8.16
C TYR A 625 -26.30 -11.55 8.05
N TYR A 626 -26.57 -10.28 8.35
CA TYR A 626 -27.90 -9.70 8.24
C TYR A 626 -28.38 -9.68 6.78
N LYS A 627 -29.59 -10.19 6.55
CA LYS A 627 -30.27 -10.22 5.24
C LYS A 627 -29.42 -10.76 4.07
N ASN A 628 -28.55 -11.74 4.33
CA ASN A 628 -27.71 -12.35 3.30
C ASN A 628 -27.74 -13.89 3.36
N PRO A 629 -28.87 -14.52 2.98
CA PRO A 629 -29.05 -15.98 3.10
C PRO A 629 -28.01 -16.77 2.28
N LYS A 630 -27.61 -16.26 1.10
CA LYS A 630 -26.58 -16.89 0.27
C LYS A 630 -25.22 -16.91 0.99
N ALA A 631 -24.77 -15.77 1.50
CA ALA A 631 -23.51 -15.73 2.24
C ALA A 631 -23.57 -16.56 3.54
N ASN A 632 -24.75 -16.65 4.16
CA ASN A 632 -24.93 -17.49 5.35
C ASN A 632 -24.79 -18.98 5.02
N GLN A 633 -25.46 -19.45 3.97
CA GLN A 633 -25.37 -20.85 3.52
C GLN A 633 -23.94 -21.22 3.07
N GLU A 634 -23.21 -20.29 2.45
CA GLU A 634 -21.83 -20.51 2.03
C GLU A 634 -20.85 -20.60 3.22
N ALA A 635 -21.07 -19.79 4.26
CA ALA A 635 -20.09 -19.59 5.34
C ALA A 635 -20.37 -20.37 6.63
N PHE A 636 -21.65 -20.59 7.00
CA PHE A 636 -22.04 -21.23 8.26
C PHE A 636 -22.62 -22.62 7.97
N LEU A 637 -21.90 -23.65 8.37
CA LEU A 637 -22.26 -25.05 8.13
C LEU A 637 -23.29 -25.55 9.14
N GLU A 638 -24.08 -26.55 8.73
CA GLU A 638 -25.12 -27.18 9.57
C GLU A 638 -24.54 -27.83 10.85
N ASP A 639 -23.29 -28.29 10.81
CA ASP A 639 -22.59 -28.88 11.96
C ASP A 639 -22.02 -27.82 12.94
N GLY A 640 -22.32 -26.52 12.70
CA GLY A 640 -21.95 -25.39 13.54
C GLY A 640 -20.55 -24.83 13.27
N TRP A 641 -19.89 -25.25 12.20
CA TRP A 641 -18.58 -24.72 11.81
C TRP A 641 -18.72 -23.54 10.84
N PHE A 642 -17.97 -22.48 11.10
CA PHE A 642 -17.83 -21.32 10.24
C PHE A 642 -16.60 -21.45 9.34
N LYS A 643 -16.78 -21.26 8.03
CA LYS A 643 -15.71 -21.18 7.03
C LYS A 643 -15.14 -19.78 6.99
N THR A 644 -13.89 -19.65 7.44
CA THR A 644 -13.17 -18.36 7.50
C THR A 644 -12.80 -17.81 6.12
N GLY A 645 -12.58 -18.71 5.16
CA GLY A 645 -11.96 -18.37 3.87
C GLY A 645 -10.43 -18.29 3.94
N ASP A 646 -9.83 -18.50 5.11
CA ASP A 646 -8.39 -18.51 5.31
C ASP A 646 -7.81 -19.93 5.14
N LEU A 647 -6.55 -19.97 4.70
CA LEU A 647 -5.75 -21.18 4.55
C LEU A 647 -4.72 -21.22 5.69
N GLY A 648 -4.51 -22.41 6.24
CA GLY A 648 -3.57 -22.60 7.33
C GLY A 648 -3.35 -24.07 7.65
N PHE A 649 -2.52 -24.31 8.66
CA PHE A 649 -2.30 -25.62 9.24
C PHE A 649 -2.27 -25.54 10.76
N ILE A 650 -2.44 -26.69 11.42
CA ILE A 650 -2.27 -26.82 12.87
C ILE A 650 -0.98 -27.59 13.15
N SER A 651 -0.23 -27.15 14.15
CA SER A 651 0.92 -27.85 14.70
C SER A 651 0.87 -27.82 16.22
N HIS A 652 0.79 -28.97 16.88
CA HIS A 652 0.68 -29.08 18.34
C HIS A 652 -0.50 -28.25 18.90
N GLY A 653 -1.63 -28.26 18.19
CA GLY A 653 -2.81 -27.47 18.56
C GLY A 653 -2.75 -25.97 18.28
N HIS A 654 -1.59 -25.43 17.87
CA HIS A 654 -1.45 -24.02 17.50
C HIS A 654 -1.90 -23.76 16.07
N LEU A 655 -2.48 -22.58 15.81
CA LEU A 655 -2.90 -22.14 14.48
C LEU A 655 -1.75 -21.42 13.75
N ILE A 656 -1.55 -21.77 12.49
CA ILE A 656 -0.65 -21.06 11.58
C ILE A 656 -1.44 -20.72 10.31
N ILE A 657 -1.49 -19.45 9.94
CA ILE A 657 -2.13 -18.98 8.70
C ILE A 657 -1.08 -18.85 7.60
N THR A 658 -1.40 -19.39 6.42
CA THR A 658 -0.52 -19.37 5.25
C THR A 658 -1.04 -18.47 4.13
N GLY A 659 -2.30 -18.03 4.20
CA GLY A 659 -2.89 -17.10 3.24
C GLY A 659 -4.41 -17.13 3.26
N ARG A 660 -5.05 -16.58 2.22
CA ARG A 660 -6.50 -16.70 2.01
C ARG A 660 -6.78 -17.44 0.73
N SER A 661 -7.85 -18.23 0.71
CA SER A 661 -8.24 -19.01 -0.48
C SER A 661 -8.54 -18.12 -1.69
N LYS A 662 -9.04 -16.90 -1.46
CA LYS A 662 -9.34 -15.91 -2.50
C LYS A 662 -8.21 -14.92 -2.79
N GLU A 663 -7.12 -14.94 -2.02
CA GLU A 663 -5.95 -14.06 -2.18
C GLU A 663 -4.69 -14.85 -2.59
N THR A 664 -4.87 -16.10 -3.02
CA THR A 664 -3.79 -16.89 -3.63
C THR A 664 -3.74 -16.54 -5.13
N ILE A 665 -2.57 -16.12 -5.61
CA ILE A 665 -2.33 -15.86 -7.02
C ILE A 665 -1.93 -17.19 -7.67
N ILE A 666 -2.73 -17.69 -8.59
CA ILE A 666 -2.46 -18.96 -9.27
C ILE A 666 -1.92 -18.65 -10.66
N ILE A 667 -0.66 -18.99 -10.94
CA ILE A 667 -0.03 -18.77 -12.25
C ILE A 667 0.54 -20.09 -12.74
N ASN A 668 0.05 -20.54 -13.90
CA ASN A 668 0.43 -21.81 -14.52
C ASN A 668 0.29 -23.03 -13.57
N GLY A 669 -0.74 -23.03 -12.72
CA GLY A 669 -1.02 -24.11 -11.76
C GLY A 669 -0.17 -24.07 -10.48
N VAL A 670 0.68 -23.06 -10.30
CA VAL A 670 1.46 -22.85 -9.07
C VAL A 670 0.81 -21.75 -8.24
N ASN A 671 0.64 -22.02 -6.94
CA ASN A 671 0.09 -21.08 -5.97
C ASN A 671 1.20 -20.15 -5.45
N TYR A 672 0.97 -18.84 -5.55
CA TYR A 672 1.79 -17.80 -4.98
C TYR A 672 0.96 -16.99 -3.98
N TYR A 673 1.59 -16.53 -2.90
CA TYR A 673 0.92 -15.75 -1.87
C TYR A 673 1.26 -14.28 -2.02
N SER A 674 0.25 -13.41 -2.17
CA SER A 674 0.43 -11.98 -2.40
C SER A 674 1.37 -11.32 -1.38
N HIS A 675 1.17 -11.61 -0.09
CA HIS A 675 1.94 -11.00 1.00
C HIS A 675 3.43 -11.33 0.97
N GLU A 676 3.82 -12.53 0.50
CA GLU A 676 5.23 -12.89 0.37
C GLU A 676 5.89 -12.05 -0.72
N ILE A 677 5.23 -11.93 -1.88
CA ILE A 677 5.72 -11.13 -3.01
C ILE A 677 5.88 -9.68 -2.58
N GLU A 678 4.86 -9.12 -1.92
CA GLU A 678 4.87 -7.75 -1.42
C GLU A 678 6.01 -7.50 -0.45
N THR A 679 6.17 -8.36 0.56
CA THR A 679 7.25 -8.25 1.55
C THR A 679 8.62 -8.22 0.86
N VAL A 680 8.86 -9.09 -0.12
CA VAL A 680 10.12 -9.11 -0.87
C VAL A 680 10.32 -7.85 -1.70
N VAL A 681 9.27 -7.34 -2.34
CA VAL A 681 9.34 -6.11 -3.14
C VAL A 681 9.59 -4.88 -2.25
N GLU A 682 9.01 -4.83 -1.06
CA GLU A 682 9.19 -3.74 -0.09
C GLU A 682 10.60 -3.70 0.52
N THR A 683 11.44 -4.74 0.34
CA THR A 683 12.87 -4.69 0.72
C THR A 683 13.74 -3.89 -0.26
N ILE A 684 13.18 -3.44 -1.38
CA ILE A 684 13.93 -2.76 -2.45
C ILE A 684 13.91 -1.25 -2.19
N GLU A 685 15.09 -0.65 -2.09
CA GLU A 685 15.23 0.80 -1.98
C GLU A 685 14.52 1.53 -3.13
N GLY A 686 13.73 2.55 -2.79
CA GLY A 686 12.87 3.28 -3.73
C GLY A 686 11.42 2.76 -3.79
N VAL A 687 11.11 1.62 -3.18
CA VAL A 687 9.73 1.17 -2.93
C VAL A 687 9.28 1.59 -1.54
N GLU A 688 8.11 2.20 -1.44
CA GLU A 688 7.56 2.60 -0.15
C GLU A 688 6.87 1.44 0.57
N ALA A 689 7.34 1.12 1.78
CA ALA A 689 6.82 0.03 2.59
C ALA A 689 5.34 0.21 2.94
N SER A 690 4.60 -0.89 3.10
CA SER A 690 3.14 -0.92 3.30
C SER A 690 2.31 -0.41 2.10
N TYR A 691 2.92 -0.08 0.97
CA TYR A 691 2.23 0.40 -0.24
C TYR A 691 2.50 -0.49 -1.46
N THR A 692 2.67 -1.79 -1.25
CA THR A 692 2.82 -2.76 -2.35
C THR A 692 1.68 -3.78 -2.37
N ALA A 693 1.14 -4.08 -3.56
CA ALA A 693 0.11 -5.09 -3.77
C ALA A 693 0.48 -6.03 -4.91
N ALA A 694 0.54 -7.32 -4.63
CA ALA A 694 0.67 -8.38 -5.64
C ALA A 694 -0.70 -9.01 -5.91
N CYS A 695 -1.11 -9.04 -7.17
CA CYS A 695 -2.44 -9.48 -7.60
C CYS A 695 -2.38 -10.43 -8.80
N ALA A 696 -3.32 -11.37 -8.86
CA ALA A 696 -3.70 -12.01 -10.11
C ALA A 696 -4.56 -11.01 -10.90
N VAL A 697 -4.11 -10.63 -12.10
CA VAL A 697 -4.82 -9.70 -12.98
C VAL A 697 -5.08 -10.34 -14.33
N LYS A 698 -6.19 -9.93 -14.97
CA LYS A 698 -6.59 -10.39 -16.31
C LYS A 698 -6.78 -9.19 -17.23
N GLU A 699 -6.22 -9.29 -18.44
CA GLU A 699 -6.60 -8.39 -19.52
C GLU A 699 -7.97 -8.77 -20.09
N LEU A 700 -8.72 -7.77 -20.56
CA LEU A 700 -9.97 -7.98 -21.28
C LEU A 700 -9.77 -8.91 -22.48
N GLY A 701 -10.32 -10.12 -22.39
CA GLY A 701 -10.24 -11.16 -23.43
C GLY A 701 -9.12 -12.19 -23.25
N ASN A 702 -8.31 -12.08 -22.20
CA ASN A 702 -7.38 -13.11 -21.77
C ASN A 702 -7.97 -13.89 -20.57
N ASN A 703 -8.02 -15.21 -20.66
CA ASN A 703 -8.57 -16.06 -19.59
C ASN A 703 -7.49 -16.52 -18.59
N GLN A 704 -6.21 -16.24 -18.83
CA GLN A 704 -5.12 -16.63 -17.93
C GLN A 704 -4.80 -15.51 -16.94
N ASP A 705 -4.70 -15.89 -15.66
CA ASP A 705 -4.17 -15.03 -14.61
C ASP A 705 -2.70 -14.68 -14.89
N GLN A 706 -2.36 -13.40 -14.71
CA GLN A 706 -1.00 -12.87 -14.81
C GLN A 706 -0.63 -12.18 -13.50
N LEU A 707 0.65 -12.18 -13.13
CA LEU A 707 1.12 -11.43 -11.96
C LEU A 707 1.19 -9.94 -12.28
N GLY A 708 0.39 -9.13 -11.59
CA GLY A 708 0.52 -7.69 -11.53
C GLY A 708 1.02 -7.24 -10.15
N ILE A 709 2.01 -6.35 -10.13
CA ILE A 709 2.53 -5.73 -8.90
C ILE A 709 2.28 -4.23 -8.98
N PHE A 710 1.49 -3.72 -8.06
CA PHE A 710 1.24 -2.30 -7.85
C PHE A 710 2.13 -1.85 -6.68
N PHE A 711 2.86 -0.75 -6.83
CA PHE A 711 3.75 -0.29 -5.76
C PHE A 711 3.85 1.24 -5.76
N SER A 712 4.07 1.82 -4.58
CA SER A 712 4.32 3.25 -4.44
C SER A 712 5.81 3.57 -4.47
N THR A 713 6.16 4.67 -5.12
CA THR A 713 7.53 5.20 -5.23
C THR A 713 7.50 6.72 -5.31
N GLU A 714 8.56 7.38 -4.83
CA GLU A 714 8.79 8.82 -5.05
C GLU A 714 9.64 9.06 -6.31
N THR A 715 10.15 8.00 -6.94
CA THR A 715 11.06 8.06 -8.08
C THR A 715 10.28 7.97 -9.39
N PHE A 716 10.04 9.13 -10.02
CA PHE A 716 9.39 9.24 -11.34
C PHE A 716 10.31 9.78 -12.44
N ASP A 717 11.60 9.98 -12.16
CA ASP A 717 12.58 10.16 -13.25
C ASP A 717 12.68 8.87 -14.06
N LYS A 718 12.69 8.98 -15.40
CA LYS A 718 12.61 7.84 -16.30
C LYS A 718 13.76 6.85 -16.11
N ASN A 719 14.99 7.32 -15.88
CA ASN A 719 16.15 6.43 -15.77
C ASN A 719 16.13 5.69 -14.44
N ASP A 720 15.90 6.42 -13.34
CA ASP A 720 15.86 5.84 -12.01
C ASP A 720 14.68 4.86 -11.85
N LEU A 721 13.52 5.20 -12.44
CA LEU A 721 12.36 4.33 -12.47
C LEU A 721 12.62 3.07 -13.31
N ALA A 722 13.31 3.18 -14.45
CA ALA A 722 13.69 2.01 -15.26
C ALA A 722 14.54 1.02 -14.46
N ASP A 723 15.50 1.52 -13.69
CA ASP A 723 16.38 0.71 -12.87
C ASP A 723 15.64 0.10 -11.67
N LEU A 724 14.74 0.85 -11.04
CA LEU A 724 13.85 0.34 -9.99
C LEU A 724 12.97 -0.81 -10.50
N LEU A 725 12.31 -0.63 -11.65
CA LEU A 725 11.47 -1.65 -12.28
C LEU A 725 12.25 -2.93 -12.61
N LYS A 726 13.48 -2.80 -13.13
CA LYS A 726 14.39 -3.94 -13.37
C LYS A 726 14.75 -4.65 -12.07
N LYS A 727 15.10 -3.91 -11.02
CA LYS A 727 15.41 -4.46 -9.68
C LYS A 727 14.24 -5.25 -9.12
N ILE A 728 13.03 -4.68 -9.17
CA ILE A 728 11.79 -5.36 -8.73
C ILE A 728 11.59 -6.66 -9.49
N ARG A 729 11.60 -6.61 -10.83
CA ARG A 729 11.41 -7.81 -11.67
C ARG A 729 12.44 -8.89 -11.34
N GLN A 730 13.72 -8.53 -11.24
CA GLN A 730 14.78 -9.49 -10.97
C GLN A 730 14.64 -10.12 -9.57
N LYS A 731 14.31 -9.31 -8.55
CA LYS A 731 14.12 -9.80 -7.18
C LYS A 731 12.96 -10.79 -7.10
N VAL A 732 11.84 -10.50 -7.77
CA VAL A 732 10.66 -11.38 -7.80
C VAL A 732 10.97 -12.70 -8.53
N ILE A 733 11.63 -12.65 -9.69
CA ILE A 733 12.05 -13.85 -10.43
C ILE A 733 12.99 -14.70 -9.57
N ASN A 734 13.98 -14.10 -8.92
CA ASN A 734 14.94 -14.84 -8.10
C ASN A 734 14.31 -15.47 -6.86
N SER A 735 13.32 -14.81 -6.25
CA SER A 735 12.73 -15.25 -4.99
C SER A 735 11.56 -16.23 -5.15
N PHE A 736 10.85 -16.14 -6.28
CA PHE A 736 9.60 -16.89 -6.53
C PHE A 736 9.61 -17.69 -7.83
N GLY A 737 10.56 -17.48 -8.74
CA GLY A 737 10.58 -18.17 -10.03
C GLY A 737 9.46 -17.74 -11.00
N VAL A 738 8.75 -16.65 -10.69
CA VAL A 738 7.68 -16.09 -11.53
C VAL A 738 8.07 -14.71 -12.04
N ASN A 739 7.79 -14.46 -13.33
CA ASN A 739 8.02 -13.16 -13.93
C ASN A 739 6.76 -12.29 -13.78
N PRO A 740 6.82 -11.13 -13.07
CA PRO A 740 5.70 -10.20 -13.03
C PRO A 740 5.44 -9.63 -14.42
N LYS A 741 4.23 -9.86 -14.94
CA LYS A 741 3.81 -9.37 -16.26
C LYS A 741 3.63 -7.86 -16.24
N TYR A 742 3.06 -7.32 -15.15
CA TYR A 742 2.84 -5.90 -14.97
C TYR A 742 3.52 -5.41 -13.70
N LEU A 743 4.26 -4.30 -13.82
CA LEU A 743 4.77 -3.51 -12.71
C LEU A 743 4.17 -2.12 -12.86
N ILE A 744 3.38 -1.68 -11.88
CA ILE A 744 2.54 -0.48 -11.99
C ILE A 744 2.95 0.47 -10.85
N PRO A 745 3.84 1.44 -11.11
CA PRO A 745 4.18 2.48 -10.15
C PRO A 745 3.00 3.44 -9.95
N LEU A 746 2.70 3.78 -8.71
CA LEU A 746 1.59 4.66 -8.32
C LEU A 746 2.04 5.66 -7.25
N ASN A 747 1.29 6.74 -7.04
CA ASN A 747 1.42 7.55 -5.83
C ASN A 747 0.72 6.87 -4.64
N LYS A 748 1.14 7.18 -3.41
CA LYS A 748 0.53 6.64 -2.17
C LYS A 748 -0.99 6.78 -2.12
N SER A 749 -1.52 7.93 -2.53
CA SER A 749 -2.96 8.24 -2.49
C SER A 749 -3.78 7.38 -3.44
N GLU A 750 -3.14 6.79 -4.46
CA GLU A 750 -3.78 5.95 -5.46
C GLU A 750 -3.85 4.48 -5.01
N ILE A 751 -3.19 4.10 -3.91
CA ILE A 751 -3.25 2.74 -3.37
C ILE A 751 -4.32 2.68 -2.28
N PRO A 752 -5.47 2.04 -2.54
CA PRO A 752 -6.60 2.06 -1.63
C PRO A 752 -6.30 1.23 -0.38
N LYS A 753 -6.53 1.83 0.80
CA LYS A 753 -6.38 1.18 2.10
C LYS A 753 -7.70 1.24 2.88
N THR A 754 -7.90 0.29 3.80
CA THR A 754 -8.99 0.31 4.79
C THR A 754 -8.71 1.32 5.92
N SER A 755 -9.68 1.57 6.81
CA SER A 755 -9.52 2.43 7.99
C SER A 755 -8.39 2.01 8.93
N ILE A 756 -7.96 0.74 8.90
CA ILE A 756 -6.83 0.21 9.68
C ILE A 756 -5.53 0.07 8.87
N GLY A 757 -5.45 0.65 7.67
CA GLY A 757 -4.22 0.66 6.85
C GLY A 757 -4.01 -0.54 5.92
N LYS A 758 -4.89 -1.56 5.94
CA LYS A 758 -4.80 -2.73 5.05
C LYS A 758 -5.07 -2.38 3.58
N ILE A 759 -4.26 -2.85 2.63
CA ILE A 759 -4.43 -2.63 1.19
C ILE A 759 -5.66 -3.38 0.62
N GLN A 760 -6.46 -2.70 -0.20
CA GLN A 760 -7.65 -3.24 -0.88
C GLN A 760 -7.30 -3.76 -2.29
N ARG A 761 -6.59 -4.91 -2.38
CA ARG A 761 -6.11 -5.52 -3.65
C ARG A 761 -7.19 -5.69 -4.73
N SER A 762 -8.38 -6.10 -4.32
CA SER A 762 -9.53 -6.29 -5.22
C SER A 762 -9.98 -5.01 -5.90
N GLN A 763 -9.83 -3.86 -5.26
CA GLN A 763 -10.08 -2.57 -5.90
C GLN A 763 -9.03 -2.30 -6.97
N LEU A 764 -7.75 -2.60 -6.70
CA LEU A 764 -6.68 -2.49 -7.71
C LEU A 764 -6.91 -3.45 -8.89
N ILE A 765 -7.31 -4.70 -8.64
CA ILE A 765 -7.68 -5.66 -9.69
C ILE A 765 -8.82 -5.10 -10.55
N LYS A 766 -9.89 -4.60 -9.92
CA LYS A 766 -11.04 -4.04 -10.65
C LYS A 766 -10.62 -2.83 -11.51
N ARG A 767 -9.82 -1.92 -10.97
CA ARG A 767 -9.30 -0.74 -11.69
C ARG A 767 -8.44 -1.16 -12.89
N PHE A 768 -7.62 -2.20 -12.72
CA PHE A 768 -6.85 -2.83 -13.79
C PHE A 768 -7.74 -3.41 -14.89
N GLU A 769 -8.74 -4.22 -14.52
CA GLU A 769 -9.68 -4.85 -15.46
C GLU A 769 -10.51 -3.81 -16.24
N THR A 770 -10.84 -2.68 -15.60
CA THR A 770 -11.50 -1.55 -16.28
C THR A 770 -10.57 -0.74 -17.19
N GLY A 771 -9.27 -1.05 -17.19
CA GLY A 771 -8.27 -0.41 -18.04
C GLY A 771 -7.77 0.94 -17.54
N GLU A 772 -7.99 1.28 -16.26
CA GLU A 772 -7.57 2.56 -15.67
C GLU A 772 -6.05 2.76 -15.73
N PHE A 773 -5.27 1.69 -15.55
CA PHE A 773 -3.80 1.74 -15.55
C PHE A 773 -3.16 1.63 -16.93
N LYS A 774 -3.94 1.63 -18.02
CA LYS A 774 -3.38 1.55 -19.39
C LYS A 774 -2.32 2.62 -19.68
N PRO A 775 -2.50 3.90 -19.31
CA PRO A 775 -1.48 4.92 -19.55
C PRO A 775 -0.17 4.61 -18.81
N VAL A 776 -0.26 4.19 -17.55
CA VAL A 776 0.91 3.83 -16.73
C VAL A 776 1.64 2.62 -17.32
N ILE A 777 0.90 1.60 -17.77
CA ILE A 777 1.47 0.41 -18.41
C ILE A 777 2.21 0.80 -19.70
N GLN A 778 1.62 1.67 -20.53
CA GLN A 778 2.25 2.16 -21.76
C GLN A 778 3.55 2.93 -21.45
N GLU A 779 3.53 3.78 -20.43
CA GLU A 779 4.70 4.53 -20.00
C GLU A 779 5.82 3.60 -19.51
N VAL A 780 5.49 2.61 -18.68
CA VAL A 780 6.41 1.57 -18.23
C VAL A 780 7.00 0.79 -19.42
N ASP A 781 6.18 0.45 -20.41
CA ASP A 781 6.64 -0.25 -21.61
C ASP A 781 7.64 0.60 -22.42
N ILE A 782 7.37 1.90 -22.57
CA ILE A 782 8.27 2.88 -23.21
C ILE A 782 9.58 3.01 -22.43
N ILE A 783 9.52 3.18 -21.11
CA ILE A 783 10.69 3.31 -20.24
C ILE A 783 11.59 2.06 -20.32
N LEU A 784 10.99 0.88 -20.44
CA LEU A 784 11.72 -0.39 -20.51
C LEU A 784 12.13 -0.80 -21.92
N GLU A 785 11.76 -0.03 -22.96
CA GLU A 785 11.99 -0.34 -24.38
C GLU A 785 11.66 -1.80 -24.74
N ASN A 786 10.52 -2.30 -24.25
CA ASN A 786 10.20 -3.72 -24.34
C ASN A 786 9.47 -4.10 -25.65
N ALA A 787 9.02 -5.35 -25.75
CA ALA A 787 8.37 -5.89 -26.95
C ALA A 787 7.08 -5.15 -27.39
N ASN A 788 6.52 -4.27 -26.55
CA ASN A 788 5.38 -3.42 -26.87
C ASN A 788 5.77 -2.06 -27.45
N THR A 789 7.06 -1.80 -27.67
CA THR A 789 7.57 -0.55 -28.21
C THR A 789 8.28 -0.76 -29.55
N ILE A 790 8.31 0.28 -30.37
CA ILE A 790 9.19 0.35 -31.53
C ILE A 790 10.06 1.60 -31.36
N PRO A 791 11.39 1.51 -31.59
CA PRO A 791 12.24 2.69 -31.64
C PRO A 791 11.70 3.72 -32.63
N ASP A 792 11.86 5.01 -32.35
CA ASP A 792 11.50 6.08 -33.31
C ASP A 792 12.57 6.22 -34.41
N TRP A 793 12.64 5.18 -35.25
CA TRP A 793 13.57 5.04 -36.37
C TRP A 793 12.87 5.12 -37.73
N PHE A 794 11.60 5.55 -37.76
CA PHE A 794 10.85 5.70 -39.01
C PHE A 794 11.02 7.12 -39.56
N TYR A 795 11.72 7.23 -40.68
CA TYR A 795 11.93 8.49 -41.37
C TYR A 795 11.11 8.56 -42.66
N ARG A 796 10.62 9.75 -43.01
CA ARG A 796 10.09 10.03 -44.36
C ARG A 796 10.97 11.04 -45.07
N LYS A 797 11.27 10.81 -46.34
CA LYS A 797 11.98 11.77 -47.18
C LYS A 797 11.08 12.98 -47.42
N VAL A 798 11.48 14.15 -46.94
CA VAL A 798 10.78 15.42 -47.19
C VAL A 798 11.69 16.32 -48.00
N TRP A 799 11.23 16.73 -49.18
CA TRP A 799 11.90 17.75 -49.97
C TRP A 799 11.52 19.13 -49.40
N LYS A 800 12.48 19.82 -48.80
CA LYS A 800 12.35 21.22 -48.39
C LYS A 800 13.23 22.06 -49.29
N ALA A 801 12.72 23.20 -49.77
CA ALA A 801 13.55 24.18 -50.45
C ALA A 801 14.60 24.72 -49.45
N LYS A 802 15.86 24.78 -49.87
CA LYS A 802 16.97 25.32 -49.06
C LYS A 802 16.77 26.84 -48.99
N TYR A 803 16.30 27.35 -47.85
CA TYR A 803 16.16 28.79 -47.59
C TYR A 803 17.32 29.27 -46.72
N PRO A 804 17.72 30.56 -46.82
CA PRO A 804 18.67 31.17 -45.88
C PRO A 804 18.12 31.01 -44.45
N VAL A 805 18.98 30.60 -43.53
CA VAL A 805 18.65 30.50 -42.10
C VAL A 805 18.47 31.92 -41.59
N ASN A 806 17.29 32.26 -41.05
CA ASN A 806 17.05 33.54 -40.37
C ASN A 806 17.69 33.57 -39.00
#